data_AF-A0A329SF93-F1
#
_entry.id   AF-A0A329SF93-F1
#
_cell.length_a   1.000
_cell.length_b   1.000
_cell.length_c   1.000
_cell.angle_alpha   90.00
_cell.angle_beta   90.00
_cell.angle_gamma   90.00
#
_symmetry.space_group_name_H-M   'P 1'
#
loop_
_entity.id
_entity.type
_entity.pdbx_description
1 polymer ?
#
loop_
_entity_poly.entity_id
_entity_poly.type
_entity_poly.pdbx_seq_one_letter_code
_entity_poly.pdbx_strand_id
1 'polypeptide(L)'
;MTGRSLVDIGANLTSGQFRRDLPQVLRRAKQAGVDNIVITGTSISDSRSALQLAKHHAASSDVALFTTVGVHPHDAKRFDERSTIDEMRSIITGEDGGLVVAVGECGLDFNRDYSPRDVQVTAFRAQVALACELRMPLFVHEREAHGALVEVLQTFVKSGTLPPMVVHCFTGDESEMRKYLDMGFYIGLTGFVCMKPRGLGVKNMVPRIPIDQLMIETDAPYMYPYSVGRQKKRARCEPKDIAAVVQTLASCYGITEDEVARTTTENARRFFRLRGQQVNEEKVALPAEAQSENQEIEGSIVLNGGDGEGGGQLLRVATALAAVMQRVVRVHSIRANRKAPGLRNQHLSTIELVAALSAGGKLSGARLNSTDLTFDARSALLTADSKVGAFNAASRTGGSISLMLQGALPVLAFRNSLAQLSLRGGTHVGFSPTIDFMQVPLRTLLARFGLAYNVEVSKRMFFPGGGPSGHVQVSVNPIDGEKTLQAIDLTESSTSVRRVFIRVTAFGSSANENMAEHYASALKLAVRNTFTGVGEDLVMEVECIVETTAATNQKKKTFRPHKPKERTAVSALVVLETATNGLISLDRTVNVNESTASILADQMNSKLSEYLQSGACVDEHLADNAVVLMALAQGTSRLRVPCKAQRTSQHLETALEIAGRLTGATYRLLEQETTAIIEVDGVGHHR
;
A
#
# COMPACT_ATOMS: atom_id res chain seq x y z
N MET A 1 30.77 -4.56 -1.89
CA MET A 1 31.12 -4.42 -3.32
C MET A 1 31.35 -5.80 -3.90
N THR A 2 30.39 -6.37 -4.62
CA THR A 2 30.66 -7.42 -5.62
C THR A 2 29.87 -7.02 -6.86
N GLY A 3 30.56 -6.59 -7.91
CA GLY A 3 29.99 -6.07 -9.17
C GLY A 3 29.38 -7.15 -10.07
N ARG A 4 28.68 -8.12 -9.48
CA ARG A 4 28.02 -9.22 -10.21
C ARG A 4 26.64 -8.78 -10.65
N SER A 5 26.28 -9.12 -11.88
CA SER A 5 24.95 -8.93 -12.46
C SER A 5 24.29 -10.31 -12.54
N LEU A 6 23.12 -10.47 -11.91
CA LEU A 6 22.38 -11.73 -11.83
C LEU A 6 20.94 -11.55 -12.33
N VAL A 7 20.42 -12.60 -12.95
CA VAL A 7 18.99 -12.73 -13.29
C VAL A 7 18.39 -13.83 -12.42
N ASP A 8 17.36 -13.50 -11.64
CA ASP A 8 16.49 -14.47 -10.98
C ASP A 8 15.34 -14.82 -11.93
N ILE A 9 15.35 -16.03 -12.49
CA ILE A 9 14.39 -16.41 -13.55
C ILE A 9 12.98 -16.74 -13.04
N GLY A 10 12.78 -16.77 -11.71
CA GLY A 10 11.50 -17.17 -11.12
C GLY A 10 11.36 -16.75 -9.66
N ALA A 11 10.51 -15.76 -9.40
CA ALA A 11 10.12 -15.35 -8.05
C ALA A 11 8.63 -14.97 -7.95
N ASN A 12 7.93 -15.48 -6.95
CA ASN A 12 6.51 -15.20 -6.68
C ASN A 12 6.33 -13.88 -5.90
N LEU A 13 6.82 -12.76 -6.44
CA LEU A 13 6.81 -11.46 -5.75
C LEU A 13 5.41 -10.89 -5.51
N THR A 14 4.38 -11.40 -6.20
CA THR A 14 2.96 -11.10 -5.95
C THR A 14 2.43 -11.76 -4.66
N SER A 15 3.20 -12.69 -4.08
CA SER A 15 2.85 -13.38 -2.85
C SER A 15 2.55 -12.41 -1.71
N GLY A 16 1.54 -12.75 -0.90
CA GLY A 16 1.13 -11.98 0.27
C GLY A 16 2.27 -11.73 1.28
N GLN A 17 3.31 -12.57 1.25
CA GLN A 17 4.47 -12.48 2.14
C GLN A 17 5.38 -11.27 1.88
N PHE A 18 5.35 -10.68 0.67
CA PHE A 18 6.18 -9.52 0.33
C PHE A 18 5.46 -8.18 0.39
N ARG A 19 4.13 -8.19 0.62
CA ARG A 19 3.28 -6.98 0.54
C ARG A 19 3.71 -5.81 1.42
N ARG A 20 4.39 -6.08 2.53
CA ARG A 20 4.76 -5.04 3.51
C ARG A 20 6.14 -4.45 3.26
N ASP A 21 7.01 -5.18 2.55
CA ASP A 21 8.42 -4.86 2.49
C ASP A 21 9.08 -5.12 1.12
N LEU A 22 8.30 -5.25 0.04
CA LEU A 22 8.80 -5.49 -1.30
C LEU A 22 9.88 -4.49 -1.75
N PRO A 23 9.77 -3.16 -1.52
CA PRO A 23 10.86 -2.24 -1.85
C PRO A 23 12.16 -2.56 -1.11
N GLN A 24 12.09 -2.97 0.16
CA GLN A 24 13.25 -3.39 0.93
C GLN A 24 13.82 -4.71 0.39
N VAL A 25 12.97 -5.64 -0.03
CA VAL A 25 13.37 -6.91 -0.66
C VAL A 25 14.13 -6.65 -1.96
N LEU A 26 13.61 -5.77 -2.84
CA LEU A 26 14.26 -5.40 -4.10
C LEU A 26 15.59 -4.67 -3.88
N ARG A 27 15.68 -3.78 -2.87
CA ARG A 27 16.96 -3.16 -2.50
C ARG A 27 18.00 -4.18 -2.04
N ARG A 28 17.59 -5.15 -1.21
CA ARG A 28 18.49 -6.23 -0.79
C ARG A 28 18.90 -7.12 -1.96
N ALA A 29 17.99 -7.38 -2.90
CA ALA A 29 18.27 -8.11 -4.13
C ALA A 29 19.34 -7.37 -4.96
N LYS A 30 19.18 -6.06 -5.17
CA LYS A 30 20.16 -5.23 -5.86
C LYS A 30 21.53 -5.25 -5.19
N GLN A 31 21.57 -5.14 -3.86
CA GLN A 31 22.82 -5.21 -3.09
C GLN A 31 23.52 -6.56 -3.22
N ALA A 32 22.77 -7.64 -3.48
CA ALA A 32 23.30 -8.97 -3.76
C ALA A 32 23.69 -9.18 -5.24
N GLY A 33 23.53 -8.16 -6.10
CA GLY A 33 23.87 -8.20 -7.52
C GLY A 33 22.74 -8.68 -8.44
N VAL A 34 21.51 -8.75 -7.95
CA VAL A 34 20.35 -9.11 -8.78
C VAL A 34 19.85 -7.89 -9.53
N ASP A 35 19.99 -7.90 -10.85
CA ASP A 35 19.60 -6.79 -11.73
C ASP A 35 18.28 -7.05 -12.46
N ASN A 36 17.93 -8.31 -12.65
CA ASN A 36 16.71 -8.71 -13.33
C ASN A 36 15.98 -9.77 -12.50
N ILE A 37 14.66 -9.63 -12.37
CA ILE A 37 13.82 -10.66 -11.75
C ILE A 37 12.62 -10.93 -12.66
N VAL A 38 12.35 -12.20 -12.96
CA VAL A 38 11.14 -12.62 -13.66
C VAL A 38 10.11 -13.06 -12.62
N ILE A 39 8.99 -12.34 -12.56
CA ILE A 39 7.89 -12.62 -11.65
C ILE A 39 7.02 -13.72 -12.24
N THR A 40 6.87 -14.81 -11.50
CA THR A 40 6.10 -15.97 -11.92
C THR A 40 4.60 -15.68 -11.90
N GLY A 41 3.93 -15.76 -13.05
CA GLY A 41 2.49 -15.70 -13.17
C GLY A 41 1.86 -17.09 -13.11
N THR A 42 1.02 -17.36 -12.11
CA THR A 42 0.46 -18.71 -11.86
C THR A 42 -1.02 -18.87 -12.25
N SER A 43 -1.69 -17.77 -12.55
CA SER A 43 -3.07 -17.71 -13.06
C SER A 43 -3.27 -16.43 -13.85
N ILE A 44 -4.41 -16.25 -14.53
CA ILE A 44 -4.72 -14.99 -15.23
C ILE A 44 -4.70 -13.77 -14.29
N SER A 45 -5.34 -13.90 -13.12
CA SER A 45 -5.39 -12.84 -12.12
C SER A 45 -4.00 -12.51 -11.57
N ASP A 46 -3.19 -13.53 -11.32
CA ASP A 46 -1.83 -13.37 -10.81
C ASP A 46 -0.89 -12.81 -11.90
N SER A 47 -1.01 -13.28 -13.14
CA SER A 47 -0.26 -12.78 -14.30
C SER A 47 -0.51 -11.29 -14.54
N ARG A 48 -1.77 -10.83 -14.43
CA ARG A 48 -2.08 -9.38 -14.48
C ARG A 48 -1.45 -8.62 -13.33
N SER A 49 -1.44 -9.20 -12.12
CA SER A 49 -0.82 -8.58 -10.94
C SER A 49 0.70 -8.49 -11.08
N ALA A 50 1.33 -9.54 -11.63
CA ALA A 50 2.76 -9.62 -11.86
C ALA A 50 3.21 -8.64 -12.96
N LEU A 51 2.45 -8.54 -14.06
CA LEU A 51 2.68 -7.55 -15.11
C LEU A 51 2.56 -6.12 -14.60
N GLN A 52 1.55 -5.83 -13.78
CA GLN A 52 1.39 -4.53 -13.14
C GLN A 52 2.57 -4.21 -12.20
N LEU A 53 3.03 -5.20 -11.43
CA LEU A 53 4.18 -5.04 -10.55
C LEU A 53 5.46 -4.76 -11.37
N ALA A 54 5.66 -5.50 -12.47
CA ALA A 54 6.78 -5.28 -13.38
C ALA A 54 6.78 -3.85 -13.96
N LYS A 55 5.62 -3.40 -14.44
CA LYS A 55 5.43 -2.05 -14.98
C LYS A 55 5.71 -0.96 -13.95
N HIS A 56 5.20 -1.10 -12.73
CA HIS A 56 5.36 -0.10 -11.67
C HIS A 56 6.84 0.14 -11.31
N HIS A 57 7.66 -0.90 -11.40
CA HIS A 57 9.08 -0.84 -11.05
C HIS A 57 10.01 -0.56 -12.24
N ALA A 58 9.53 -0.61 -13.48
CA ALA A 58 10.32 -0.32 -14.67
C ALA A 58 10.93 1.09 -14.69
N ALA A 59 10.32 2.05 -13.97
CA ALA A 59 10.78 3.45 -13.88
C ALA A 59 11.36 3.86 -12.51
N SER A 60 11.31 2.98 -11.50
CA SER A 60 11.54 3.36 -10.08
C SER A 60 12.46 2.42 -9.30
N SER A 61 12.94 1.34 -9.90
CA SER A 61 13.80 0.34 -9.24
C SER A 61 15.12 0.14 -9.97
N ASP A 62 16.19 -0.03 -9.20
CA ASP A 62 17.49 -0.47 -9.72
C ASP A 62 17.50 -1.94 -10.20
N VAL A 63 16.39 -2.67 -9.99
CA VAL A 63 16.16 -4.05 -10.45
C VAL A 63 15.04 -4.03 -11.48
N ALA A 64 15.33 -4.45 -12.72
CA ALA A 64 14.34 -4.56 -13.77
C ALA A 64 13.48 -5.82 -13.57
N LEU A 65 12.16 -5.63 -13.55
CA LEU A 65 11.19 -6.70 -13.35
C LEU A 65 10.54 -7.07 -14.69
N PHE A 66 10.43 -8.37 -14.92
CA PHE A 66 9.71 -8.98 -16.04
C PHE A 66 8.68 -9.96 -15.48
N THR A 67 7.84 -10.55 -16.33
CA THR A 67 6.88 -11.54 -15.87
C THR A 67 6.62 -12.66 -16.87
N THR A 68 6.15 -13.80 -16.37
CA THR A 68 5.56 -14.86 -17.17
C THR A 68 4.03 -14.76 -17.15
N VAL A 69 3.34 -15.28 -18.16
CA VAL A 69 1.87 -15.36 -18.19
C VAL A 69 1.44 -16.82 -18.38
N GLY A 70 0.69 -17.36 -17.43
CA GLY A 70 0.34 -18.79 -17.43
C GLY A 70 -0.74 -19.18 -16.42
N VAL A 71 -1.15 -20.44 -16.52
CA VAL A 71 -1.99 -21.14 -15.54
C VAL A 71 -1.25 -22.38 -15.04
N HIS A 72 -0.95 -22.35 -13.74
CA HIS A 72 -0.25 -23.40 -13.02
C HIS A 72 -1.08 -24.69 -12.97
N PRO A 73 -0.48 -25.90 -13.05
CA PRO A 73 -1.20 -27.17 -12.99
C PRO A 73 -2.15 -27.32 -11.80
N HIS A 74 -1.86 -26.70 -10.65
CA HIS A 74 -2.77 -26.74 -9.50
C HIS A 74 -4.11 -26.06 -9.75
N ASP A 75 -4.15 -25.05 -10.63
CA ASP A 75 -5.36 -24.30 -10.99
C ASP A 75 -5.99 -24.76 -12.30
N ALA A 76 -5.46 -25.81 -12.95
CA ALA A 76 -5.94 -26.33 -14.23
C ALA A 76 -7.45 -26.68 -14.23
N LYS A 77 -8.04 -27.08 -13.10
CA LYS A 77 -9.49 -27.31 -12.99
C LYS A 77 -10.37 -26.09 -13.26
N ARG A 78 -9.80 -24.88 -13.24
CA ARG A 78 -10.47 -23.62 -13.58
C ARG A 78 -10.14 -23.14 -15.00
N PHE A 79 -9.35 -23.91 -15.74
CA PHE A 79 -8.94 -23.59 -17.09
C PHE A 79 -10.09 -23.84 -18.06
N ASP A 80 -10.52 -22.79 -18.73
CA ASP A 80 -11.38 -22.87 -19.91
C ASP A 80 -10.53 -22.54 -21.14
N GLU A 81 -10.38 -23.50 -22.05
CA GLU A 81 -9.40 -23.41 -23.15
C GLU A 81 -9.57 -22.15 -23.99
N ARG A 82 -10.81 -21.80 -24.34
CA ARG A 82 -11.06 -20.64 -25.19
C ARG A 82 -10.81 -19.33 -24.46
N SER A 83 -11.54 -19.09 -23.37
CA SER A 83 -11.48 -17.79 -22.67
C SER A 83 -10.12 -17.56 -22.02
N THR A 84 -9.50 -18.60 -21.45
CA THR A 84 -8.22 -18.47 -20.76
C THR A 84 -7.09 -18.17 -21.75
N ILE A 85 -7.04 -18.89 -22.88
CA ILE A 85 -6.02 -18.65 -23.92
C ILE A 85 -6.23 -17.28 -24.58
N ASP A 86 -7.47 -16.86 -24.84
CA ASP A 86 -7.75 -15.52 -25.36
C ASP A 86 -7.29 -14.41 -24.40
N GLU A 87 -7.51 -14.59 -23.08
CA GLU A 87 -7.01 -13.66 -22.07
C GLU A 87 -5.48 -13.66 -21.96
N MET A 88 -4.82 -14.82 -21.99
CA MET A 88 -3.36 -14.91 -22.01
C MET A 88 -2.79 -14.21 -23.24
N ARG A 89 -3.36 -14.49 -24.43
CA ARG A 89 -2.98 -13.82 -25.69
C ARG A 89 -3.12 -12.31 -25.54
N SER A 90 -4.25 -11.83 -25.04
CA SER A 90 -4.50 -10.41 -24.82
C SER A 90 -3.50 -9.75 -23.86
N ILE A 91 -3.03 -10.45 -22.83
CA ILE A 91 -2.00 -9.93 -21.91
C ILE A 91 -0.64 -9.87 -22.63
N ILE A 92 -0.27 -10.93 -23.35
CA ILE A 92 1.03 -11.05 -24.02
C ILE A 92 1.16 -10.07 -25.19
N THR A 93 0.09 -9.84 -25.97
CA THR A 93 0.10 -8.96 -27.14
C THR A 93 -0.40 -7.55 -26.86
N GLY A 94 -0.78 -7.26 -25.62
CA GLY A 94 -1.22 -5.93 -25.20
C GLY A 94 -0.08 -4.91 -25.15
N GLU A 95 -0.43 -3.66 -24.81
CA GLU A 95 0.49 -2.51 -24.71
C GLU A 95 1.72 -2.81 -23.84
N ASP A 96 1.52 -3.44 -22.69
CA ASP A 96 2.58 -3.81 -21.75
C ASP A 96 3.22 -5.18 -22.05
N GLY A 97 2.86 -5.81 -23.17
CA GLY A 97 3.30 -7.15 -23.55
C GLY A 97 4.82 -7.31 -23.63
N GLY A 98 5.56 -6.22 -23.85
CA GLY A 98 7.04 -6.22 -23.85
C GLY A 98 7.69 -6.56 -22.51
N LEU A 99 6.95 -6.54 -21.39
CA LEU A 99 7.42 -6.99 -20.08
C LEU A 99 7.12 -8.47 -19.82
N VAL A 100 6.31 -9.11 -20.67
CA VAL A 100 6.02 -10.54 -20.62
C VAL A 100 7.09 -11.29 -21.41
N VAL A 101 7.84 -12.17 -20.75
CA VAL A 101 9.03 -12.80 -21.33
C VAL A 101 8.89 -14.30 -21.58
N ALA A 102 7.85 -14.94 -21.05
CA ALA A 102 7.56 -16.35 -21.30
C ALA A 102 6.07 -16.69 -21.08
N VAL A 103 5.61 -17.77 -21.71
CA VAL A 103 4.36 -18.44 -21.37
C VAL A 103 4.65 -19.42 -20.23
N GLY A 104 3.94 -19.26 -19.13
CA GLY A 104 4.13 -20.01 -17.90
C GLY A 104 3.87 -19.13 -16.67
N GLU A 105 3.84 -19.65 -15.46
CA GLU A 105 4.12 -21.03 -15.09
C GLU A 105 3.00 -21.96 -15.57
N CYS A 106 3.38 -22.93 -16.41
CA CYS A 106 2.50 -23.97 -16.94
C CYS A 106 3.19 -25.33 -16.77
N GLY A 107 2.51 -26.44 -17.06
CA GLY A 107 3.13 -27.76 -16.95
C GLY A 107 2.25 -28.74 -16.19
N LEU A 108 2.87 -29.72 -15.52
CA LEU A 108 2.21 -30.86 -14.89
C LEU A 108 2.73 -31.12 -13.47
N ASP A 109 1.83 -31.37 -12.53
CA ASP A 109 2.16 -31.77 -11.15
C ASP A 109 1.27 -32.94 -10.73
N PHE A 110 1.82 -34.15 -10.83
CA PHE A 110 1.18 -35.41 -10.44
C PHE A 110 1.52 -35.83 -9.01
N ASN A 111 2.31 -35.03 -8.29
CA ASN A 111 2.62 -35.27 -6.88
C ASN A 111 1.52 -34.72 -5.97
N ARG A 112 1.08 -33.47 -6.23
CA ARG A 112 0.04 -32.81 -5.43
C ARG A 112 -1.37 -33.10 -5.94
N ASP A 113 -1.53 -33.32 -7.25
CA ASP A 113 -2.78 -33.71 -7.91
C ASP A 113 -3.99 -32.83 -7.50
N TYR A 114 -3.80 -31.50 -7.35
CA TYR A 114 -4.88 -30.56 -6.98
C TYR A 114 -5.89 -30.28 -8.11
N SER A 115 -5.57 -30.71 -9.32
CA SER A 115 -6.44 -30.73 -10.50
C SER A 115 -6.30 -32.09 -11.22
N PRO A 116 -7.36 -32.61 -11.89
CA PRO A 116 -7.29 -33.88 -12.62
C PRO A 116 -6.21 -33.90 -13.69
N ARG A 117 -5.51 -35.03 -13.85
CA ARG A 117 -4.33 -35.15 -14.73
C ARG A 117 -4.65 -34.88 -16.20
N ASP A 118 -5.78 -35.37 -16.68
CA ASP A 118 -6.30 -35.12 -18.04
C ASP A 118 -6.58 -33.63 -18.29
N VAL A 119 -7.10 -32.93 -17.28
CA VAL A 119 -7.32 -31.48 -17.34
C VAL A 119 -5.99 -30.72 -17.31
N GLN A 120 -5.02 -31.14 -16.48
CA GLN A 120 -3.67 -30.56 -16.50
C GLN A 120 -3.00 -30.72 -17.87
N VAL A 121 -3.07 -31.91 -18.46
CA VAL A 121 -2.53 -32.19 -19.81
C VAL A 121 -3.20 -31.35 -20.88
N THR A 122 -4.52 -31.16 -20.80
CA THR A 122 -5.27 -30.30 -21.73
C THR A 122 -4.85 -28.83 -21.61
N ALA A 123 -4.79 -28.30 -20.39
CA ALA A 123 -4.36 -26.93 -20.12
C ALA A 123 -2.90 -26.69 -20.54
N PHE A 124 -2.01 -27.65 -20.26
CA PHE A 124 -0.61 -27.56 -20.67
C PHE A 124 -0.46 -27.56 -22.18
N ARG A 125 -1.13 -28.49 -22.89
CA ARG A 125 -1.09 -28.56 -24.36
C ARG A 125 -1.58 -27.25 -25.01
N ALA A 126 -2.65 -26.65 -24.51
CA ALA A 126 -3.17 -25.38 -25.01
C ALA A 126 -2.18 -24.21 -24.79
N GLN A 127 -1.52 -24.15 -23.63
CA GLN A 127 -0.51 -23.13 -23.35
C GLN A 127 0.76 -23.32 -24.21
N VAL A 128 1.19 -24.57 -24.46
CA VAL A 128 2.29 -24.87 -25.40
C VAL A 128 1.94 -24.43 -26.82
N ALA A 129 0.69 -24.66 -27.26
CA ALA A 129 0.24 -24.20 -28.57
C ALA A 129 0.27 -22.66 -28.69
N LEU A 130 -0.19 -21.94 -27.67
CA LEU A 130 -0.09 -20.47 -27.61
C LEU A 130 1.37 -19.99 -27.63
N ALA A 131 2.26 -20.67 -26.91
CA ALA A 131 3.69 -20.33 -26.91
C ALA A 131 4.32 -20.53 -28.30
N CYS A 132 3.95 -21.58 -29.02
CA CYS A 132 4.35 -21.81 -30.41
C CYS A 132 3.80 -20.71 -31.34
N GLU A 133 2.52 -20.36 -31.20
CA GLU A 133 1.84 -19.30 -31.96
C GLU A 133 2.59 -17.96 -31.83
N LEU A 134 2.87 -17.56 -30.58
CA LEU A 134 3.48 -16.26 -30.26
C LEU A 134 5.02 -16.28 -30.29
N ARG A 135 5.64 -17.45 -30.53
CA ARG A 135 7.09 -17.68 -30.48
C ARG A 135 7.73 -17.21 -29.16
N MET A 136 7.02 -17.47 -28.07
CA MET A 136 7.40 -17.12 -26.71
C MET A 136 8.07 -18.31 -26.02
N PRO A 137 9.15 -18.10 -25.24
CA PRO A 137 9.74 -19.16 -24.43
C PRO A 137 8.73 -19.77 -23.45
N LEU A 138 8.95 -21.03 -23.05
CA LEU A 138 8.13 -21.74 -22.08
C LEU A 138 8.82 -21.80 -20.71
N PHE A 139 8.10 -21.39 -19.66
CA PHE A 139 8.50 -21.50 -18.26
C PHE A 139 7.67 -22.60 -17.58
N VAL A 140 8.27 -23.77 -17.37
CA VAL A 140 7.51 -25.01 -17.14
C VAL A 140 7.81 -25.63 -15.79
N HIS A 141 6.75 -25.89 -15.05
CA HIS A 141 6.72 -26.67 -13.81
C HIS A 141 6.53 -28.14 -14.10
N GLU A 142 7.32 -28.99 -13.46
CA GLU A 142 7.19 -30.43 -13.54
C GLU A 142 7.38 -31.07 -12.17
N ARG A 143 6.46 -31.97 -11.80
CA ARG A 143 6.53 -32.79 -10.59
C ARG A 143 5.91 -34.17 -10.82
N GLU A 144 6.75 -35.20 -10.84
CA GLU A 144 6.34 -36.62 -10.96
C GLU A 144 5.48 -36.90 -12.22
N ALA A 145 5.67 -36.12 -13.27
CA ALA A 145 4.89 -36.10 -14.49
C ALA A 145 5.75 -36.15 -15.77
N HIS A 146 7.05 -36.47 -15.64
CA HIS A 146 8.03 -36.51 -16.73
C HIS A 146 7.52 -37.13 -18.03
N GLY A 147 7.01 -38.38 -17.97
CA GLY A 147 6.56 -39.11 -19.16
C GLY A 147 5.42 -38.39 -19.91
N ALA A 148 4.42 -37.89 -19.18
CA ALA A 148 3.29 -37.18 -19.76
C ALA A 148 3.72 -35.81 -20.33
N LEU A 149 4.63 -35.12 -19.65
CA LEU A 149 5.17 -33.84 -20.12
C LEU A 149 5.95 -34.02 -21.44
N VAL A 150 6.81 -35.03 -21.51
CA VAL A 150 7.55 -35.37 -22.74
C VAL A 150 6.57 -35.75 -23.86
N GLU A 151 5.53 -36.53 -23.58
CA GLU A 151 4.53 -36.91 -24.58
C GLU A 151 3.82 -35.69 -25.21
N VAL A 152 3.40 -34.72 -24.38
CA VAL A 152 2.78 -33.48 -24.87
C VAL A 152 3.77 -32.71 -25.76
N LEU A 153 5.00 -32.51 -25.29
CA LEU A 153 6.01 -31.71 -25.99
C LEU A 153 6.53 -32.37 -27.26
N GLN A 154 6.64 -33.70 -27.30
CA GLN A 154 7.20 -34.45 -28.43
C GLN A 154 6.45 -34.19 -29.73
N THR A 155 5.14 -33.90 -29.66
CA THR A 155 4.32 -33.53 -30.80
C THR A 155 4.79 -32.21 -31.42
N PHE A 156 5.07 -31.20 -30.58
CA PHE A 156 5.55 -29.89 -31.02
C PHE A 156 7.04 -29.88 -31.41
N VAL A 157 7.84 -30.77 -30.80
CA VAL A 157 9.23 -30.99 -31.22
C VAL A 157 9.27 -31.56 -32.64
N LYS A 158 8.44 -32.58 -32.93
CA LYS A 158 8.38 -33.21 -34.26
C LYS A 158 7.87 -32.25 -35.34
N SER A 159 7.00 -31.30 -35.00
CA SER A 159 6.56 -30.26 -35.94
C SER A 159 7.58 -29.15 -36.15
N GLY A 160 8.66 -29.09 -35.35
CA GLY A 160 9.68 -28.05 -35.43
C GLY A 160 9.19 -26.67 -34.98
N THR A 161 8.07 -26.60 -34.24
CA THR A 161 7.44 -25.33 -33.83
C THR A 161 7.68 -24.99 -32.36
N LEU A 162 8.22 -25.92 -31.56
CA LEU A 162 8.41 -25.72 -30.13
C LEU A 162 9.45 -24.61 -29.86
N PRO A 163 9.10 -23.56 -29.09
CA PRO A 163 10.06 -22.53 -28.68
C PRO A 163 11.01 -23.04 -27.58
N PRO A 164 12.08 -22.29 -27.25
CA PRO A 164 12.94 -22.62 -26.12
C PRO A 164 12.13 -22.79 -24.82
N MET A 165 12.54 -23.76 -23.99
CA MET A 165 11.87 -24.09 -22.74
C MET A 165 12.88 -24.19 -21.60
N VAL A 166 12.46 -23.74 -20.41
CA VAL A 166 13.15 -24.02 -19.14
C VAL A 166 12.23 -24.85 -18.23
N VAL A 167 12.75 -25.95 -17.70
CA VAL A 167 12.13 -26.66 -16.58
C VAL A 167 12.59 -25.95 -15.31
N HIS A 168 11.72 -25.11 -14.76
CA HIS A 168 12.03 -24.33 -13.57
C HIS A 168 11.93 -25.20 -12.32
N CYS A 169 12.66 -24.83 -11.27
CA CYS A 169 12.67 -25.51 -9.98
C CYS A 169 12.91 -27.03 -10.09
N PHE A 170 13.86 -27.43 -10.96
CA PHE A 170 14.10 -28.84 -11.28
C PHE A 170 14.47 -29.65 -10.03
N THR A 171 13.69 -30.72 -9.79
CA THR A 171 13.86 -31.61 -8.63
C THR A 171 13.82 -33.10 -9.00
N GLY A 172 13.92 -33.41 -10.30
CA GLY A 172 13.86 -34.76 -10.87
C GLY A 172 15.18 -35.54 -10.76
N ASP A 173 15.25 -36.65 -11.49
CA ASP A 173 16.41 -37.54 -11.54
C ASP A 173 17.32 -37.35 -12.78
N GLU A 174 18.39 -38.15 -12.88
CA GLU A 174 19.39 -38.03 -13.94
C GLU A 174 18.85 -38.40 -15.32
N SER A 175 17.95 -39.38 -15.39
CA SER A 175 17.34 -39.80 -16.64
C SER A 175 16.43 -38.70 -17.18
N GLU A 176 15.62 -38.11 -16.30
CA GLU A 176 14.73 -37.00 -16.63
C GLU A 176 15.53 -35.77 -17.09
N MET A 177 16.57 -35.40 -16.34
CA MET A 177 17.48 -34.30 -16.66
C MET A 177 18.12 -34.48 -18.05
N ARG A 178 18.73 -35.65 -18.32
CA ARG A 178 19.37 -35.95 -19.62
C ARG A 178 18.36 -35.83 -20.75
N LYS A 179 17.16 -36.36 -20.57
CA LYS A 179 16.11 -36.30 -21.59
C LYS A 179 15.73 -34.86 -21.93
N TYR A 180 15.62 -33.97 -20.95
CA TYR A 180 15.35 -32.55 -21.19
C TYR A 180 16.51 -31.84 -21.89
N LEU A 181 17.75 -32.14 -21.51
CA LEU A 181 18.94 -31.58 -22.16
C LEU A 181 19.06 -32.04 -23.63
N ASP A 182 18.79 -33.32 -23.90
CA ASP A 182 18.77 -33.90 -25.27
C ASP A 182 17.70 -33.26 -26.16
N MET A 183 16.60 -32.78 -25.56
CA MET A 183 15.55 -32.03 -26.25
C MET A 183 15.89 -30.54 -26.43
N GLY A 184 17.05 -30.09 -25.95
CA GLY A 184 17.52 -28.71 -26.04
C GLY A 184 16.94 -27.76 -24.98
N PHE A 185 16.38 -28.29 -23.89
CA PHE A 185 15.78 -27.48 -22.84
C PHE A 185 16.82 -26.99 -21.82
N TYR A 186 16.47 -25.92 -21.12
CA TYR A 186 17.23 -25.38 -20.00
C TYR A 186 16.76 -25.98 -18.68
N ILE A 187 17.66 -26.08 -17.71
CA ILE A 187 17.37 -26.51 -16.34
C ILE A 187 17.49 -25.32 -15.39
N GLY A 188 16.39 -24.99 -14.69
CA GLY A 188 16.34 -23.98 -13.64
C GLY A 188 16.59 -24.61 -12.27
N LEU A 189 17.56 -24.08 -11.52
CA LEU A 189 17.90 -24.57 -10.17
C LEU A 189 17.65 -23.51 -9.10
N THR A 190 16.96 -23.93 -8.04
CA THR A 190 16.68 -23.13 -6.84
C THR A 190 17.65 -23.41 -5.69
N GLY A 191 17.43 -22.73 -4.55
CA GLY A 191 18.04 -23.08 -3.26
C GLY A 191 17.81 -24.52 -2.80
N PHE A 192 16.95 -25.30 -3.47
CA PHE A 192 16.83 -26.74 -3.24
C PHE A 192 18.17 -27.49 -3.36
N VAL A 193 19.03 -27.10 -4.31
CA VAL A 193 20.37 -27.71 -4.50
C VAL A 193 21.28 -27.56 -3.26
N CYS A 194 20.99 -26.57 -2.40
CA CYS A 194 21.72 -26.33 -1.16
C CYS A 194 21.24 -27.24 0.00
N MET A 195 20.03 -27.80 -0.10
CA MET A 195 19.34 -28.49 0.99
C MET A 195 19.86 -29.90 1.25
N LYS A 196 20.46 -30.15 2.42
CA LYS A 196 20.81 -31.51 2.84
C LYS A 196 19.75 -32.11 3.78
N PRO A 197 19.33 -33.38 3.59
CA PRO A 197 19.73 -34.31 2.52
C PRO A 197 18.90 -34.18 1.22
N ARG A 198 17.80 -33.42 1.20
CA ARG A 198 16.76 -33.49 0.14
C ARG A 198 17.26 -33.13 -1.26
N GLY A 199 18.14 -32.15 -1.38
CA GLY A 199 18.72 -31.68 -2.64
C GLY A 199 20.03 -32.36 -3.02
N LEU A 200 20.48 -33.37 -2.27
CA LEU A 200 21.76 -34.03 -2.54
C LEU A 200 21.77 -34.74 -3.91
N GLY A 201 20.63 -35.33 -4.31
CA GLY A 201 20.47 -35.95 -5.64
C GLY A 201 20.74 -34.94 -6.75
N VAL A 202 19.99 -33.83 -6.76
CA VAL A 202 20.16 -32.72 -7.73
C VAL A 202 21.59 -32.17 -7.67
N LYS A 203 22.14 -31.95 -6.47
CA LYS A 203 23.50 -31.45 -6.29
C LYS A 203 24.55 -32.33 -6.95
N ASN A 204 24.43 -33.66 -6.84
CA ASN A 204 25.37 -34.61 -7.42
C ASN A 204 25.28 -34.66 -8.97
N MET A 205 24.17 -34.21 -9.55
CA MET A 205 23.97 -34.18 -11.00
C MET A 205 24.44 -32.88 -11.64
N VAL A 206 24.58 -31.79 -10.88
CA VAL A 206 24.98 -30.47 -11.39
C VAL A 206 26.20 -30.51 -12.33
N PRO A 207 27.31 -31.23 -12.05
CA PRO A 207 28.47 -31.27 -12.95
C PRO A 207 28.19 -31.87 -14.34
N ARG A 208 27.04 -32.51 -14.52
CA ARG A 208 26.60 -33.15 -15.78
C ARG A 208 25.64 -32.28 -16.58
N ILE A 209 25.18 -31.16 -16.03
CA ILE A 209 24.38 -30.18 -16.75
C ILE A 209 25.36 -29.29 -17.54
N PRO A 210 25.24 -29.16 -18.86
CA PRO A 210 26.00 -28.16 -19.61
C PRO A 210 25.69 -26.76 -19.06
N ILE A 211 26.73 -26.01 -18.68
CA ILE A 211 26.55 -24.73 -17.99
C ILE A 211 25.83 -23.68 -18.86
N ASP A 212 25.88 -23.83 -20.18
CA ASP A 212 25.18 -23.02 -21.18
C ASP A 212 23.68 -23.41 -21.36
N GLN A 213 23.23 -24.49 -20.70
CA GLN A 213 21.82 -24.89 -20.54
C GLN A 213 21.31 -24.71 -19.10
N LEU A 214 22.09 -24.07 -18.22
CA LEU A 214 21.73 -23.85 -16.82
C LEU A 214 21.20 -22.43 -16.57
N MET A 215 20.15 -22.31 -15.75
CA MET A 215 19.68 -21.06 -15.17
C MET A 215 19.47 -21.19 -13.66
N ILE A 216 19.39 -20.05 -12.97
CA ILE A 216 19.25 -19.99 -11.51
C ILE A 216 18.04 -19.15 -11.12
N GLU A 217 17.39 -19.56 -10.04
CA GLU A 217 16.24 -18.85 -9.49
C GLU A 217 16.13 -19.00 -7.98
N THR A 218 15.28 -18.19 -7.35
CA THR A 218 14.99 -18.33 -5.91
C THR A 218 13.70 -19.04 -5.61
N ASP A 219 12.73 -19.03 -6.53
CA ASP A 219 11.34 -19.43 -6.28
C ASP A 219 10.81 -18.83 -4.96
N ALA A 220 11.18 -17.57 -4.72
CA ALA A 220 10.84 -16.85 -3.49
C ALA A 220 9.31 -16.70 -3.40
N PRO A 221 8.66 -16.92 -2.23
CA PRO A 221 9.24 -17.02 -0.88
C PRO A 221 9.62 -18.43 -0.40
N TYR A 222 9.62 -19.45 -1.26
CA TYR A 222 9.61 -20.85 -0.84
C TYR A 222 11.00 -21.47 -0.65
N MET A 223 11.83 -21.50 -1.69
CA MET A 223 13.03 -22.36 -1.75
C MET A 223 14.26 -21.78 -1.04
N TYR A 224 14.09 -21.39 0.24
CA TYR A 224 15.15 -20.79 1.05
C TYR A 224 16.38 -21.72 1.14
N PRO A 225 17.58 -21.27 0.73
CA PRO A 225 18.77 -22.13 0.74
C PRO A 225 19.26 -22.39 2.17
N TYR A 226 19.34 -23.66 2.58
CA TYR A 226 19.88 -24.06 3.88
C TYR A 226 20.67 -25.36 3.78
N SER A 227 21.77 -25.50 4.52
CA SER A 227 22.58 -26.73 4.53
C SER A 227 22.33 -27.63 5.75
N VAL A 228 22.13 -27.06 6.96
CA VAL A 228 21.92 -27.79 8.23
C VAL A 228 21.04 -26.97 9.20
N GLY A 229 20.08 -27.63 9.89
CA GLY A 229 19.29 -27.04 10.99
C GLY A 229 17.78 -26.85 10.72
N ARG A 230 16.93 -27.12 11.72
CA ARG A 230 15.45 -27.07 11.61
C ARG A 230 14.86 -25.64 11.58
N GLN A 231 15.48 -24.68 12.26
CA GLN A 231 15.00 -23.29 12.33
C GLN A 231 15.02 -22.58 10.97
N LYS A 232 15.97 -22.94 10.08
CA LYS A 232 16.13 -22.31 8.75
C LYS A 232 15.10 -22.79 7.70
N LYS A 233 14.39 -23.90 7.95
CA LYS A 233 13.34 -24.42 7.05
C LYS A 233 12.10 -23.52 6.94
N ARG A 234 11.92 -22.58 7.89
CA ARG A 234 10.78 -21.65 7.93
C ARG A 234 11.18 -20.21 7.56
N ALA A 235 12.42 -20.00 7.15
CA ALA A 235 12.87 -18.69 6.69
C ALA A 235 12.21 -18.38 5.34
N ARG A 236 11.77 -17.13 5.16
CA ARG A 236 11.23 -16.62 3.91
C ARG A 236 12.39 -16.46 2.92
N CYS A 237 12.34 -17.16 1.78
CA CYS A 237 13.27 -16.94 0.67
C CYS A 237 13.07 -15.55 0.08
N GLU A 238 14.16 -14.87 -0.23
CA GLU A 238 14.17 -13.59 -0.95
C GLU A 238 15.10 -13.67 -2.17
N PRO A 239 14.91 -12.85 -3.21
CA PRO A 239 15.77 -12.84 -4.39
C PRO A 239 17.28 -12.69 -4.07
N LYS A 240 17.63 -11.98 -2.98
CA LYS A 240 19.01 -11.85 -2.51
C LYS A 240 19.68 -13.19 -2.15
N ASP A 241 18.89 -14.21 -1.82
CA ASP A 241 19.38 -15.50 -1.36
C ASP A 241 19.88 -16.36 -2.54
N ILE A 242 19.70 -15.92 -3.79
CA ILE A 242 20.26 -16.54 -5.00
C ILE A 242 21.79 -16.65 -4.96
N ALA A 243 22.46 -15.78 -4.19
CA ALA A 243 23.91 -15.84 -3.98
C ALA A 243 24.37 -17.19 -3.42
N ALA A 244 23.56 -17.84 -2.56
CA ALA A 244 23.88 -19.15 -2.02
C ALA A 244 23.75 -20.27 -3.08
N VAL A 245 22.88 -20.09 -4.07
CA VAL A 245 22.75 -20.99 -5.22
C VAL A 245 24.02 -20.88 -6.07
N VAL A 246 24.44 -19.66 -6.42
CA VAL A 246 25.68 -19.40 -7.17
C VAL A 246 26.89 -20.05 -6.49
N GLN A 247 27.08 -19.82 -5.19
CA GLN A 247 28.17 -20.42 -4.41
C GLN A 247 28.15 -21.96 -4.44
N THR A 248 26.96 -22.55 -4.33
CA THR A 248 26.80 -24.00 -4.35
C THR A 248 27.14 -24.57 -5.73
N LEU A 249 26.69 -23.92 -6.80
CA LEU A 249 26.98 -24.35 -8.18
C LEU A 249 28.45 -24.21 -8.54
N ALA A 250 29.08 -23.10 -8.16
CA ALA A 250 30.52 -22.88 -8.35
C ALA A 250 31.34 -24.01 -7.74
N SER A 251 30.98 -24.41 -6.51
CA SER A 251 31.59 -25.55 -5.83
C SER A 251 31.35 -26.90 -6.53
N CYS A 252 30.21 -27.08 -7.20
CA CYS A 252 29.90 -28.33 -7.91
C CYS A 252 30.67 -28.42 -9.24
N TYR A 253 30.74 -27.34 -10.00
CA TYR A 253 31.45 -27.28 -11.28
C TYR A 253 32.97 -27.17 -11.13
N GLY A 254 33.46 -26.74 -9.96
CA GLY A 254 34.89 -26.47 -9.77
C GLY A 254 35.35 -25.19 -10.48
N ILE A 255 34.46 -24.21 -10.65
CA ILE A 255 34.71 -22.92 -11.28
C ILE A 255 34.40 -21.77 -10.33
N THR A 256 34.65 -20.53 -10.74
CA THR A 256 34.41 -19.36 -9.89
C THR A 256 32.93 -18.98 -9.80
N GLU A 257 32.52 -18.32 -8.70
CA GLU A 257 31.17 -17.74 -8.58
C GLU A 257 30.86 -16.72 -9.68
N ASP A 258 31.86 -15.96 -10.13
CA ASP A 258 31.74 -14.98 -11.21
C ASP A 258 31.44 -15.67 -12.54
N GLU A 259 32.06 -16.81 -12.81
CA GLU A 259 31.83 -17.57 -14.04
C GLU A 259 30.44 -18.21 -14.09
N VAL A 260 29.96 -18.73 -12.96
CA VAL A 260 28.57 -19.19 -12.81
C VAL A 260 27.62 -18.03 -13.04
N ALA A 261 27.80 -16.92 -12.31
CA ALA A 261 26.94 -15.74 -12.39
C ALA A 261 26.87 -15.18 -13.82
N ARG A 262 28.01 -15.06 -14.49
CA ARG A 262 28.10 -14.57 -15.88
C ARG A 262 27.36 -15.50 -16.83
N THR A 263 27.65 -16.80 -16.78
CA THR A 263 27.10 -17.76 -17.76
C THR A 263 25.59 -17.95 -17.60
N THR A 264 25.09 -18.09 -16.36
CA THR A 264 23.65 -18.25 -16.13
C THR A 264 22.87 -16.97 -16.44
N THR A 265 23.46 -15.81 -16.23
CA THR A 265 22.88 -14.51 -16.61
C THR A 265 22.83 -14.34 -18.14
N GLU A 266 23.90 -14.71 -18.85
CA GLU A 266 23.91 -14.71 -20.32
C GLU A 266 22.86 -15.66 -20.89
N ASN A 267 22.72 -16.86 -20.31
CA ASN A 267 21.69 -17.82 -20.69
C ASN A 267 20.29 -17.23 -20.50
N ALA A 268 19.99 -16.66 -19.33
CA ALA A 268 18.70 -16.04 -19.03
C ALA A 268 18.39 -14.86 -19.96
N ARG A 269 19.36 -13.97 -20.21
CA ARG A 269 19.20 -12.85 -21.15
C ARG A 269 18.92 -13.32 -22.58
N ARG A 270 19.62 -14.36 -23.04
CA ARG A 270 19.41 -14.96 -24.37
C ARG A 270 18.03 -15.61 -24.48
N PHE A 271 17.62 -16.35 -23.45
CA PHE A 271 16.35 -17.07 -23.42
C PHE A 271 15.15 -16.13 -23.37
N PHE A 272 15.14 -15.19 -22.42
CA PHE A 272 14.04 -14.23 -22.21
C PHE A 272 14.13 -12.97 -23.07
N ARG A 273 15.22 -12.80 -23.84
CA ARG A 273 15.50 -11.63 -24.69
C ARG A 273 15.55 -10.30 -23.92
N LEU A 274 16.13 -10.32 -22.71
CA LEU A 274 16.25 -9.15 -21.85
C LEU A 274 17.30 -8.17 -22.42
N ARG A 275 16.91 -7.02 -22.96
CA ARG A 275 17.85 -5.99 -23.46
C ARG A 275 18.47 -5.22 -22.30
N GLY A 276 19.80 -5.07 -22.29
CA GLY A 276 20.51 -4.30 -21.27
C GLY A 276 20.33 -2.79 -21.47
N GLN A 277 19.83 -2.09 -20.45
CA GLN A 277 19.90 -0.63 -20.38
C GLN A 277 21.34 -0.22 -20.02
N GLN A 278 22.12 0.24 -21.00
CA GLN A 278 23.20 1.19 -20.73
C GLN A 278 22.65 2.60 -20.93
N VAL A 279 22.92 3.45 -19.95
CA VAL A 279 22.61 4.87 -19.93
C VAL A 279 23.32 5.56 -21.10
N ASN A 280 22.56 6.17 -22.00
CA ASN A 280 23.04 7.28 -22.82
C ASN A 280 21.90 8.28 -22.97
N GLU A 281 22.15 9.50 -22.49
CA GLU A 281 21.36 10.69 -22.77
C GLU A 281 21.41 10.95 -24.28
N GLU A 282 20.30 10.74 -24.99
CA GLU A 282 20.01 11.48 -26.22
C GLU A 282 18.51 11.40 -26.52
N LYS A 283 17.89 12.58 -26.60
CA LYS A 283 16.50 12.78 -27.03
C LYS A 283 16.34 12.27 -28.46
N VAL A 284 15.51 11.24 -28.67
CA VAL A 284 14.90 10.98 -29.97
C VAL A 284 13.42 10.62 -29.78
N ALA A 285 12.59 11.27 -30.58
CA ALA A 285 11.14 11.29 -30.54
C ALA A 285 10.47 9.93 -30.76
N LEU A 286 9.33 9.73 -30.10
CA LEU A 286 8.44 8.58 -30.27
C LEU A 286 7.60 8.72 -31.56
N PRO A 287 7.33 7.63 -32.30
CA PRO A 287 6.41 7.65 -33.43
C PRO A 287 4.96 7.67 -32.96
N ALA A 288 4.14 8.37 -33.75
CA ALA A 288 2.73 8.64 -33.51
C ALA A 288 1.90 7.37 -33.26
N GLU A 289 1.32 7.28 -32.07
CA GLU A 289 0.28 6.32 -31.71
C GLU A 289 -1.12 6.86 -32.01
N ALA A 290 -2.00 5.92 -32.35
CA ALA A 290 -3.39 6.15 -32.69
C ALA A 290 -4.15 6.83 -31.55
N GLN A 291 -4.80 7.94 -31.91
CA GLN A 291 -5.59 8.78 -31.02
C GLN A 291 -6.80 8.02 -30.46
N SER A 292 -6.86 7.91 -29.14
CA SER A 292 -8.13 7.94 -28.41
C SER A 292 -8.07 9.03 -27.33
N GLU A 293 -8.69 10.16 -27.63
CA GLU A 293 -9.09 11.29 -26.78
C GLU A 293 -8.56 11.31 -25.33
N ASN A 294 -7.32 11.75 -25.15
CA ASN A 294 -6.86 12.39 -23.91
C ASN A 294 -6.29 13.75 -24.32
N GLN A 295 -7.13 14.79 -24.29
CA GLN A 295 -6.63 16.17 -24.35
C GLN A 295 -5.74 16.37 -23.12
N GLU A 296 -4.44 16.58 -23.32
CA GLU A 296 -3.56 17.12 -22.28
C GLU A 296 -4.15 18.46 -21.85
N ILE A 297 -4.70 18.51 -20.64
CA ILE A 297 -5.18 19.78 -20.08
C ILE A 297 -3.92 20.56 -19.69
N GLU A 298 -3.63 21.60 -20.47
CA GLU A 298 -2.50 22.50 -20.25
C GLU A 298 -2.50 23.03 -18.79
N GLY A 299 -1.34 22.93 -18.13
CA GLY A 299 -1.17 23.31 -16.72
C GLY A 299 -1.64 22.30 -15.67
N SER A 300 -2.03 21.08 -16.07
CA SER A 300 -2.42 20.02 -15.13
C SER A 300 -1.23 19.43 -14.37
N ILE A 301 -1.40 19.25 -13.06
CA ILE A 301 -0.49 18.46 -12.24
C ILE A 301 -0.92 17.01 -12.30
N VAL A 302 -0.01 16.15 -12.77
CA VAL A 302 -0.22 14.71 -12.86
C VAL A 302 0.41 14.03 -11.64
N LEU A 303 -0.41 13.29 -10.90
CA LEU A 303 -0.01 12.52 -9.72
C LEU A 303 -0.28 11.03 -9.97
N ASN A 304 0.63 10.19 -9.51
CA ASN A 304 0.44 8.75 -9.49
C ASN A 304 -0.19 8.35 -8.15
N GLY A 305 -1.42 7.86 -8.19
CA GLY A 305 -2.19 7.40 -7.03
C GLY A 305 -1.70 6.08 -6.42
N GLY A 306 -0.61 5.52 -6.93
CA GLY A 306 0.15 4.42 -6.35
C GLY A 306 1.32 4.88 -5.47
N ASP A 307 1.82 6.11 -5.64
CA ASP A 307 2.98 6.63 -4.92
C ASP A 307 2.67 6.90 -3.43
N GLY A 308 3.71 6.88 -2.59
CA GLY A 308 3.61 7.06 -1.14
C GLY A 308 2.70 6.01 -0.48
N GLU A 309 1.68 6.46 0.26
CA GLU A 309 0.65 5.58 0.83
C GLU A 309 -0.35 5.01 -0.20
N GLY A 310 -0.31 5.52 -1.44
CA GLY A 310 -0.95 4.92 -2.60
C GLY A 310 -2.47 4.78 -2.48
N GLY A 311 -3.18 5.87 -2.13
CA GLY A 311 -4.65 5.83 -2.10
C GLY A 311 -5.36 7.05 -1.53
N GLY A 312 -5.93 6.90 -0.34
CA GLY A 312 -6.89 7.85 0.20
C GLY A 312 -6.28 9.20 0.61
N GLN A 313 -5.11 9.19 1.25
CA GLN A 313 -4.39 10.41 1.67
C GLN A 313 -4.14 11.30 0.46
N LEU A 314 -3.50 10.74 -0.57
CA LEU A 314 -3.13 11.46 -1.78
C LEU A 314 -4.35 12.12 -2.42
N LEU A 315 -5.43 11.37 -2.61
CA LEU A 315 -6.65 11.89 -3.22
C LEU A 315 -7.26 13.04 -2.43
N ARG A 316 -7.29 12.95 -1.09
CA ARG A 316 -7.85 14.00 -0.22
C ARG A 316 -7.04 15.28 -0.28
N VAL A 317 -5.72 15.18 -0.13
CA VAL A 317 -4.82 16.33 -0.12
C VAL A 317 -4.78 16.97 -1.50
N ALA A 318 -4.64 16.17 -2.55
CA ALA A 318 -4.54 16.66 -3.93
C ALA A 318 -5.82 17.37 -4.40
N THR A 319 -7.00 16.80 -4.18
CA THR A 319 -8.24 17.46 -4.64
C THR A 319 -8.59 18.68 -3.80
N ALA A 320 -8.31 18.66 -2.48
CA ALA A 320 -8.52 19.81 -1.62
C ALA A 320 -7.61 20.99 -2.01
N LEU A 321 -6.30 20.74 -2.17
CA LEU A 321 -5.36 21.77 -2.57
C LEU A 321 -5.56 22.22 -4.01
N ALA A 322 -5.98 21.34 -4.93
CA ALA A 322 -6.35 21.76 -6.28
C ALA A 322 -7.54 22.73 -6.27
N ALA A 323 -8.56 22.48 -5.42
CA ALA A 323 -9.68 23.39 -5.23
C ALA A 323 -9.25 24.76 -4.69
N VAL A 324 -8.42 24.78 -3.65
CA VAL A 324 -7.93 26.01 -3.01
C VAL A 324 -7.03 26.80 -3.96
N MET A 325 -6.08 26.13 -4.62
CA MET A 325 -5.11 26.77 -5.52
C MET A 325 -5.65 27.00 -6.95
N GLN A 326 -6.91 26.65 -7.21
CA GLN A 326 -7.56 26.73 -8.53
C GLN A 326 -6.77 26.05 -9.67
N ARG A 327 -6.23 24.85 -9.40
CA ARG A 327 -5.40 24.09 -10.35
C ARG A 327 -6.14 22.90 -10.93
N VAL A 328 -5.62 22.39 -12.04
CA VAL A 328 -6.05 21.09 -12.58
C VAL A 328 -5.17 20.01 -11.98
N VAL A 329 -5.77 18.99 -11.39
CA VAL A 329 -5.05 17.79 -10.93
C VAL A 329 -5.60 16.55 -11.62
N ARG A 330 -4.71 15.74 -12.16
CA ARG A 330 -5.00 14.41 -12.69
C ARG A 330 -4.31 13.38 -11.81
N VAL A 331 -5.07 12.42 -11.30
CA VAL A 331 -4.55 11.29 -10.55
C VAL A 331 -4.81 10.02 -11.34
N HIS A 332 -3.75 9.36 -11.79
CA HIS A 332 -3.83 8.04 -12.44
C HIS A 332 -3.37 6.95 -11.50
N SER A 333 -3.49 5.67 -11.87
CA SER A 333 -3.00 4.54 -11.07
C SER A 333 -3.51 4.53 -9.62
N ILE A 334 -4.73 5.04 -9.38
CA ILE A 334 -5.30 5.18 -8.03
C ILE A 334 -5.29 3.82 -7.33
N ARG A 335 -4.59 3.72 -6.20
CA ARG A 335 -4.50 2.50 -5.39
C ARG A 335 -3.93 1.30 -6.15
N ALA A 336 -3.06 1.55 -7.14
CA ALA A 336 -2.38 0.49 -7.90
C ALA A 336 -1.68 -0.54 -6.99
N ASN A 337 -1.11 -0.08 -5.86
CA ASN A 337 -0.40 -0.93 -4.90
C ASN A 337 -1.30 -1.66 -3.87
N ARG A 338 -2.64 -1.59 -4.02
CA ARG A 338 -3.60 -2.25 -3.10
C ARG A 338 -4.27 -3.43 -3.80
N LYS A 339 -4.60 -4.50 -3.05
CA LYS A 339 -5.29 -5.72 -3.54
C LYS A 339 -6.47 -5.45 -4.48
N ALA A 340 -7.18 -4.35 -4.25
CA ALA A 340 -8.29 -3.93 -5.08
C ALA A 340 -8.04 -2.48 -5.51
N PRO A 341 -7.52 -2.23 -6.73
CA PRO A 341 -7.16 -0.88 -7.20
C PRO A 341 -8.40 -0.01 -7.46
N GLY A 342 -8.16 1.26 -7.76
CA GLY A 342 -9.17 2.26 -8.06
C GLY A 342 -9.89 2.86 -6.85
N LEU A 343 -10.75 3.84 -7.13
CA LEU A 343 -11.56 4.55 -6.15
C LEU A 343 -12.47 3.60 -5.35
N ARG A 344 -12.64 3.89 -4.06
CA ARG A 344 -13.56 3.18 -3.16
C ARG A 344 -14.63 4.13 -2.69
N ASN A 345 -15.71 3.60 -2.12
CA ASN A 345 -16.85 4.40 -1.67
C ASN A 345 -16.45 5.62 -0.85
N GLN A 346 -15.52 5.46 0.10
CA GLN A 346 -15.05 6.57 0.91
C GLN A 346 -14.31 7.63 0.09
N HIS A 347 -13.40 7.24 -0.82
CA HIS A 347 -12.69 8.18 -1.68
C HIS A 347 -13.66 8.97 -2.55
N LEU A 348 -14.60 8.27 -3.18
CA LEU A 348 -15.60 8.87 -4.04
C LEU A 348 -16.43 9.90 -3.26
N SER A 349 -16.98 9.53 -2.10
CA SER A 349 -17.73 10.44 -1.25
C SER A 349 -16.93 11.68 -0.84
N THR A 350 -15.63 11.54 -0.53
CA THR A 350 -14.79 12.70 -0.18
C THR A 350 -14.53 13.60 -1.39
N ILE A 351 -14.21 13.03 -2.55
CA ILE A 351 -13.87 13.82 -3.76
C ILE A 351 -15.12 14.51 -4.32
N GLU A 352 -16.26 13.83 -4.36
CA GLU A 352 -17.54 14.43 -4.75
C GLU A 352 -17.91 15.59 -3.81
N LEU A 353 -17.67 15.42 -2.50
CA LEU A 353 -17.86 16.49 -1.53
C LEU A 353 -16.93 17.68 -1.79
N VAL A 354 -15.63 17.44 -2.02
CA VAL A 354 -14.66 18.51 -2.35
C VAL A 354 -15.08 19.25 -3.63
N ALA A 355 -15.47 18.54 -4.68
CA ALA A 355 -15.95 19.15 -5.91
C ALA A 355 -17.21 20.00 -5.68
N ALA A 356 -18.19 19.50 -4.91
CA ALA A 356 -19.38 20.26 -4.55
C ALA A 356 -19.04 21.51 -3.70
N LEU A 357 -18.10 21.38 -2.77
CA LEU A 357 -17.62 22.50 -1.94
C LEU A 357 -16.81 23.52 -2.74
N SER A 358 -16.21 23.13 -3.85
CA SER A 358 -15.42 24.04 -4.67
C SER A 358 -16.26 25.05 -5.47
N ALA A 359 -17.58 24.85 -5.62
CA ALA A 359 -18.48 25.75 -6.35
C ALA A 359 -17.92 26.18 -7.73
N GLY A 360 -17.65 25.21 -8.61
CA GLY A 360 -17.16 25.47 -9.97
C GLY A 360 -16.13 24.46 -10.49
N GLY A 361 -15.57 23.61 -9.63
CA GLY A 361 -14.67 22.54 -10.06
C GLY A 361 -15.39 21.44 -10.84
N LYS A 362 -14.79 20.99 -11.95
CA LYS A 362 -15.30 19.91 -12.79
C LYS A 362 -14.56 18.61 -12.51
N LEU A 363 -15.33 17.58 -12.19
CA LEU A 363 -14.80 16.26 -11.85
C LEU A 363 -15.10 15.27 -12.97
N SER A 364 -14.07 14.57 -13.44
CA SER A 364 -14.17 13.51 -14.44
C SER A 364 -13.42 12.26 -13.99
N GLY A 365 -13.92 11.08 -14.37
CA GLY A 365 -13.35 9.81 -13.90
C GLY A 365 -13.74 9.39 -12.47
N ALA A 366 -14.52 10.19 -11.74
CA ALA A 366 -14.99 9.86 -10.40
C ALA A 366 -16.10 8.78 -10.40
N ARG A 367 -15.69 7.52 -10.54
CA ARG A 367 -16.57 6.35 -10.41
C ARG A 367 -15.91 5.28 -9.55
N LEU A 368 -16.71 4.42 -8.93
CA LEU A 368 -16.19 3.31 -8.13
C LEU A 368 -15.24 2.45 -8.99
N ASN A 369 -14.10 2.06 -8.41
CA ASN A 369 -13.01 1.34 -9.06
C ASN A 369 -12.27 2.11 -10.17
N SER A 370 -12.58 3.38 -10.43
CA SER A 370 -11.78 4.16 -11.40
C SER A 370 -10.33 4.28 -10.92
N THR A 371 -9.39 3.98 -11.80
CA THR A 371 -7.96 4.17 -11.59
C THR A 371 -7.49 5.58 -11.94
N ASP A 372 -8.36 6.34 -12.61
CA ASP A 372 -8.06 7.65 -13.15
C ASP A 372 -9.14 8.65 -12.73
N LEU A 373 -8.69 9.84 -12.38
CA LEU A 373 -9.50 10.95 -11.92
C LEU A 373 -8.87 12.25 -12.41
N THR A 374 -9.67 13.13 -12.99
CA THR A 374 -9.24 14.51 -13.24
C THR A 374 -10.20 15.45 -12.54
N PHE A 375 -9.64 16.36 -11.75
CA PHE A 375 -10.36 17.44 -11.12
C PHE A 375 -9.81 18.76 -11.66
N ASP A 376 -10.59 19.41 -12.52
CA ASP A 376 -10.30 20.73 -13.05
C ASP A 376 -10.95 21.78 -12.14
N ALA A 377 -10.13 22.39 -11.29
CA ALA A 377 -10.60 23.37 -10.31
C ALA A 377 -10.28 24.82 -10.70
N ARG A 378 -9.95 25.11 -11.96
CA ARG A 378 -9.64 26.49 -12.39
C ARG A 378 -10.79 27.47 -12.17
N SER A 379 -12.03 26.97 -12.23
CA SER A 379 -13.24 27.74 -11.92
C SER A 379 -13.73 27.58 -10.48
N ALA A 380 -13.00 26.87 -9.63
CA ALA A 380 -13.37 26.70 -8.22
C ALA A 380 -13.32 28.04 -7.49
N LEU A 381 -14.27 28.27 -6.59
CA LEU A 381 -14.37 29.44 -5.72
C LEU A 381 -14.55 30.77 -6.47
N LEU A 382 -14.66 30.75 -7.80
CA LEU A 382 -14.89 31.94 -8.65
C LEU A 382 -16.38 32.23 -8.90
N THR A 383 -17.31 31.33 -8.56
CA THR A 383 -18.74 31.60 -8.78
C THR A 383 -19.27 32.58 -7.74
N ALA A 384 -19.72 33.75 -8.20
CA ALA A 384 -20.25 34.85 -7.38
C ALA A 384 -21.41 34.42 -6.45
N ASP A 385 -22.14 33.35 -6.82
CA ASP A 385 -23.22 32.74 -6.04
C ASP A 385 -22.82 31.39 -5.43
N SER A 386 -21.66 31.33 -4.77
CA SER A 386 -21.23 30.15 -4.00
C SER A 386 -22.24 29.85 -2.90
N LYS A 387 -23.32 29.10 -3.22
CA LYS A 387 -24.50 28.86 -2.38
C LYS A 387 -24.14 28.86 -0.90
N VAL A 388 -24.64 29.86 -0.17
CA VAL A 388 -24.83 29.75 1.28
C VAL A 388 -25.78 28.58 1.46
N GLY A 389 -25.32 27.48 2.04
CA GLY A 389 -26.13 26.28 2.05
C GLY A 389 -25.50 25.10 2.78
N ALA A 390 -26.37 24.22 3.25
CA ALA A 390 -26.00 22.96 3.87
C ALA A 390 -25.50 21.96 2.82
N PHE A 391 -24.25 21.52 2.96
CA PHE A 391 -23.67 20.44 2.17
C PHE A 391 -23.91 19.12 2.89
N ASN A 392 -24.29 18.09 2.15
CA ASN A 392 -24.53 16.77 2.71
C ASN A 392 -23.63 15.75 2.02
N ALA A 393 -22.93 14.93 2.79
CA ALA A 393 -22.22 13.78 2.27
C ALA A 393 -22.42 12.55 3.17
N ALA A 394 -22.59 11.39 2.55
CA ALA A 394 -22.80 10.14 3.24
C ALA A 394 -21.90 9.05 2.64
N SER A 395 -21.15 8.36 3.49
CA SER A 395 -20.45 7.16 3.05
C SER A 395 -21.43 6.02 2.79
N ARG A 396 -21.29 5.31 1.68
CA ARG A 396 -22.15 4.16 1.34
C ARG A 396 -21.95 2.91 2.21
N THR A 397 -20.76 2.73 2.81
CA THR A 397 -20.38 1.49 3.52
C THR A 397 -19.95 1.72 4.97
N GLY A 398 -20.42 2.81 5.61
CA GLY A 398 -19.99 3.16 6.98
C GLY A 398 -18.52 3.59 7.11
N GLY A 399 -17.87 3.99 6.01
CA GLY A 399 -16.55 4.60 6.00
C GLY A 399 -16.46 5.87 6.86
N SER A 400 -15.24 6.20 7.26
CA SER A 400 -14.93 7.25 8.23
C SER A 400 -15.32 8.66 7.74
N ILE A 401 -16.12 9.32 8.57
CA ILE A 401 -16.47 10.74 8.46
C ILE A 401 -15.22 11.61 8.62
N SER A 402 -14.32 11.27 9.53
CA SER A 402 -13.09 12.03 9.77
C SER A 402 -12.27 12.18 8.49
N LEU A 403 -12.14 11.12 7.69
CA LEU A 403 -11.43 11.20 6.40
C LEU A 403 -12.17 12.07 5.37
N MET A 404 -13.51 12.11 5.37
CA MET A 404 -14.24 13.08 4.53
C MET A 404 -13.96 14.51 4.98
N LEU A 405 -13.97 14.74 6.30
CA LEU A 405 -13.70 16.05 6.87
C LEU A 405 -12.26 16.52 6.60
N GLN A 406 -11.26 15.65 6.66
CA GLN A 406 -9.87 15.97 6.30
C GLN A 406 -9.74 16.56 4.88
N GLY A 407 -10.45 15.99 3.90
CA GLY A 407 -10.45 16.53 2.53
C GLY A 407 -11.27 17.82 2.39
N ALA A 408 -12.33 17.97 3.18
CA ALA A 408 -13.21 19.14 3.10
C ALA A 408 -12.66 20.38 3.81
N LEU A 409 -11.90 20.22 4.90
CA LEU A 409 -11.44 21.32 5.76
C LEU A 409 -10.66 22.42 5.02
N PRO A 410 -9.65 22.11 4.17
CA PRO A 410 -8.94 23.16 3.44
C PRO A 410 -9.87 23.95 2.52
N VAL A 411 -10.81 23.28 1.84
CA VAL A 411 -11.76 23.97 0.96
C VAL A 411 -12.71 24.86 1.78
N LEU A 412 -13.26 24.34 2.89
CA LEU A 412 -14.14 25.10 3.77
C LEU A 412 -13.45 26.34 4.37
N ALA A 413 -12.15 26.25 4.67
CA ALA A 413 -11.37 27.36 5.22
C ALA A 413 -11.26 28.54 4.24
N PHE A 414 -11.16 28.28 2.94
CA PHE A 414 -10.95 29.31 1.90
C PHE A 414 -12.20 29.62 1.06
N ARG A 415 -13.39 29.15 1.45
CA ARG A 415 -14.65 29.51 0.78
C ARG A 415 -15.09 30.94 1.10
N ASN A 416 -15.77 31.59 0.14
CA ASN A 416 -16.28 32.96 0.31
C ASN A 416 -17.48 33.08 1.27
N SER A 417 -18.22 31.99 1.45
CA SER A 417 -19.43 31.95 2.26
C SER A 417 -19.33 30.93 3.38
N LEU A 418 -19.98 31.23 4.50
CA LEU A 418 -20.13 30.28 5.59
C LEU A 418 -20.90 29.05 5.09
N ALA A 419 -20.29 27.88 5.26
CA ALA A 419 -20.85 26.61 4.84
C ALA A 419 -21.07 25.71 6.05
N GLN A 420 -22.25 25.10 6.11
CA GLN A 420 -22.55 24.04 7.06
C GLN A 420 -22.44 22.69 6.34
N LEU A 421 -21.73 21.75 6.94
CA LEU A 421 -21.49 20.43 6.38
C LEU A 421 -22.09 19.35 7.29
N SER A 422 -23.01 18.57 6.76
CA SER A 422 -23.66 17.44 7.43
C SER A 422 -23.11 16.13 6.86
N LEU A 423 -22.38 15.38 7.68
CA LEU A 423 -21.70 14.14 7.27
C LEU A 423 -22.35 12.92 7.93
N ARG A 424 -22.53 11.85 7.15
CA ARG A 424 -23.04 10.55 7.62
C ARG A 424 -22.08 9.40 7.31
N GLY A 425 -21.85 8.52 8.28
CA GLY A 425 -20.83 7.47 8.18
C GLY A 425 -20.32 7.01 9.54
N GLY A 426 -19.13 6.39 9.56
CA GLY A 426 -18.49 5.96 10.79
C GLY A 426 -17.78 7.10 11.50
N THR A 427 -18.05 7.27 12.79
CA THR A 427 -17.34 8.24 13.64
C THR A 427 -16.15 7.63 14.36
N HIS A 428 -16.17 6.31 14.59
CA HIS A 428 -15.09 5.56 15.23
C HIS A 428 -14.76 4.34 14.37
N VAL A 429 -13.74 4.47 13.51
CA VAL A 429 -13.33 3.43 12.57
C VAL A 429 -11.86 3.13 12.81
N GLY A 430 -11.54 1.89 13.22
CA GLY A 430 -10.22 1.54 13.77
C GLY A 430 -8.98 1.71 12.87
N PHE A 431 -9.14 2.13 11.62
CA PHE A 431 -8.04 2.42 10.69
C PHE A 431 -7.99 3.90 10.27
N SER A 432 -8.72 4.78 10.96
CA SER A 432 -8.75 6.22 10.70
C SER A 432 -8.90 7.00 12.01
N PRO A 433 -8.52 8.28 12.05
CA PRO A 433 -8.78 9.11 13.22
C PRO A 433 -10.27 9.11 13.59
N THR A 434 -10.56 9.02 14.88
CA THR A 434 -11.93 9.13 15.40
C THR A 434 -12.49 10.54 15.21
N ILE A 435 -13.81 10.70 15.34
CA ILE A 435 -14.40 12.04 15.32
C ILE A 435 -13.94 12.88 16.51
N ASP A 436 -13.61 12.23 17.63
CA ASP A 436 -13.11 12.90 18.83
C ASP A 436 -11.73 13.53 18.56
N PHE A 437 -10.86 12.89 17.76
CA PHE A 437 -9.62 13.49 17.25
C PHE A 437 -9.91 14.76 16.43
N MET A 438 -10.92 14.74 15.57
CA MET A 438 -11.31 15.92 14.79
C MET A 438 -11.93 17.02 15.65
N GLN A 439 -12.60 16.68 16.76
CA GLN A 439 -13.25 17.64 17.67
C GLN A 439 -12.27 18.35 18.59
N VAL A 440 -11.21 17.67 19.04
CA VAL A 440 -10.38 18.16 20.15
C VAL A 440 -8.94 18.46 19.70
N PRO A 441 -8.03 17.48 19.49
CA PRO A 441 -6.63 17.78 19.22
C PRO A 441 -6.45 18.50 17.87
N LEU A 442 -7.11 18.05 16.80
CA LEU A 442 -6.98 18.72 15.50
C LEU A 442 -7.52 20.16 15.57
N ARG A 443 -8.68 20.37 16.19
CA ARG A 443 -9.27 21.72 16.36
C ARG A 443 -8.32 22.65 17.11
N THR A 444 -7.70 22.14 18.17
CA THR A 444 -6.72 22.89 18.98
C THR A 444 -5.50 23.27 18.16
N LEU A 445 -4.98 22.36 17.32
CA LEU A 445 -3.86 22.65 16.44
C LEU A 445 -4.22 23.66 15.35
N LEU A 446 -5.33 23.48 14.65
CA LEU A 446 -5.72 24.35 13.54
C LEU A 446 -6.05 25.78 14.00
N ALA A 447 -6.55 25.95 15.23
CA ALA A 447 -6.75 27.26 15.83
C ALA A 447 -5.45 28.08 15.93
N ARG A 448 -4.28 27.43 16.06
CA ARG A 448 -2.96 28.10 16.09
C ARG A 448 -2.55 28.68 14.74
N PHE A 449 -3.07 28.12 13.65
CA PHE A 449 -2.96 28.72 12.31
C PHE A 449 -3.97 29.85 12.08
N GLY A 450 -4.88 30.10 13.02
CA GLY A 450 -5.99 31.05 12.88
C GLY A 450 -7.27 30.45 12.28
N LEU A 451 -7.35 29.12 12.13
CA LEU A 451 -8.53 28.44 11.58
C LEU A 451 -9.45 27.92 12.68
N ALA A 452 -10.63 28.52 12.79
CA ALA A 452 -11.66 28.09 13.74
C ALA A 452 -12.76 27.26 13.06
N TYR A 453 -13.04 26.08 13.61
CA TYR A 453 -14.17 25.25 13.20
C TYR A 453 -14.81 24.54 14.38
N ASN A 454 -16.07 24.16 14.21
CA ASN A 454 -16.83 23.38 15.17
C ASN A 454 -17.30 22.07 14.54
N VAL A 455 -17.35 21.02 15.35
CA VAL A 455 -17.88 19.71 14.96
C VAL A 455 -18.88 19.29 16.03
N GLU A 456 -20.15 19.23 15.67
CA GLU A 456 -21.25 18.79 16.50
C GLU A 456 -21.59 17.35 16.15
N VAL A 457 -21.52 16.44 17.13
CA VAL A 457 -21.80 15.02 16.91
C VAL A 457 -23.20 14.73 17.45
N SER A 458 -24.16 14.57 16.54
CA SER A 458 -25.55 14.23 16.88
C SER A 458 -25.73 12.73 17.11
N LYS A 459 -24.91 11.89 16.48
CA LYS A 459 -24.94 10.44 16.65
C LYS A 459 -23.60 9.80 16.36
N ARG A 460 -23.10 8.94 17.27
CA ARG A 460 -21.88 8.15 17.05
C ARG A 460 -22.17 6.78 16.44
N MET A 461 -21.22 6.27 15.67
CA MET A 461 -21.24 4.91 15.11
C MET A 461 -19.82 4.32 15.07
N PHE A 462 -19.72 3.08 15.55
CA PHE A 462 -18.47 2.32 15.66
C PHE A 462 -18.43 1.23 14.57
N PHE A 463 -17.32 1.14 13.84
CA PHE A 463 -17.13 0.14 12.80
C PHE A 463 -16.37 -1.10 13.34
N PRO A 464 -16.77 -2.34 13.01
CA PRO A 464 -17.81 -2.75 12.05
C PRO A 464 -19.19 -3.01 12.69
N GLY A 465 -20.16 -2.12 12.51
CA GLY A 465 -21.55 -2.36 12.95
C GLY A 465 -22.52 -1.25 12.52
N GLY A 466 -23.64 -1.60 11.88
CA GLY A 466 -24.79 -0.68 11.75
C GLY A 466 -24.71 0.45 10.70
N GLY A 467 -24.41 0.16 9.42
CA GLY A 467 -24.59 1.10 8.28
C GLY A 467 -23.94 2.50 8.45
N PRO A 468 -24.17 3.48 7.55
CA PRO A 468 -23.71 4.84 7.75
C PRO A 468 -24.65 5.62 8.68
N SER A 469 -24.70 5.23 9.95
CA SER A 469 -25.66 5.77 10.92
C SER A 469 -25.12 6.87 11.82
N GLY A 470 -23.79 7.04 11.90
CA GLY A 470 -23.21 8.20 12.59
C GLY A 470 -23.52 9.48 11.82
N HIS A 471 -23.73 10.57 12.55
CA HIS A 471 -24.11 11.87 12.00
C HIS A 471 -23.38 12.98 12.74
N VAL A 472 -22.77 13.87 11.97
CA VAL A 472 -22.08 15.06 12.49
C VAL A 472 -22.43 16.27 11.65
N GLN A 473 -22.48 17.43 12.29
CA GLN A 473 -22.51 18.73 11.63
C GLN A 473 -21.19 19.45 11.86
N VAL A 474 -20.71 20.13 10.84
CA VAL A 474 -19.45 20.87 10.86
C VAL A 474 -19.70 22.27 10.35
N SER A 475 -19.20 23.26 11.08
CA SER A 475 -19.14 24.65 10.65
C SER A 475 -17.70 25.14 10.71
N VAL A 476 -17.27 25.87 9.69
CA VAL A 476 -15.94 26.47 9.62
C VAL A 476 -16.15 27.96 9.44
N ASN A 477 -15.44 28.77 10.22
CA ASN A 477 -15.35 30.20 9.97
C ASN A 477 -14.33 30.39 8.86
N PRO A 478 -14.73 30.82 7.64
CA PRO A 478 -13.77 30.98 6.58
C PRO A 478 -12.75 32.05 6.92
N ILE A 479 -11.53 31.87 6.44
CA ILE A 479 -10.46 32.85 6.56
C ILE A 479 -10.88 34.08 5.75
N ASP A 480 -10.75 35.25 6.37
CA ASP A 480 -11.07 36.52 5.71
C ASP A 480 -10.21 36.74 4.46
N GLY A 481 -10.70 37.47 3.46
CA GLY A 481 -10.05 37.58 2.14
C GLY A 481 -8.68 38.23 2.24
N GLU A 482 -8.52 39.15 3.19
CA GLU A 482 -7.28 39.85 3.47
C GLU A 482 -6.38 39.13 4.49
N LYS A 483 -6.86 38.04 5.10
CA LYS A 483 -6.11 37.29 6.12
C LYS A 483 -5.50 36.02 5.53
N THR A 484 -4.35 35.67 6.08
CA THR A 484 -3.65 34.41 5.76
C THR A 484 -3.61 33.52 7.00
N LEU A 485 -3.48 32.21 6.76
CA LEU A 485 -3.11 31.30 7.84
C LEU A 485 -1.74 31.69 8.39
N GLN A 486 -1.58 31.61 9.71
CA GLN A 486 -0.34 31.98 10.38
C GLN A 486 0.61 30.77 10.48
N ALA A 487 1.89 30.99 10.20
CA ALA A 487 2.89 29.97 10.45
C ALA A 487 3.00 29.66 11.96
N ILE A 488 3.30 28.40 12.28
CA ILE A 488 3.48 27.94 13.66
C ILE A 488 4.87 27.31 13.86
N ASP A 489 5.43 27.45 15.06
CA ASP A 489 6.68 26.78 15.44
C ASP A 489 6.45 25.94 16.70
N LEU A 490 6.52 24.62 16.55
CA LEU A 490 6.41 23.63 17.61
C LEU A 490 7.66 22.75 17.59
N THR A 491 8.81 23.38 17.78
CA THR A 491 10.12 22.71 17.85
C THR A 491 10.75 22.73 19.24
N GLU A 492 10.19 23.44 20.21
CA GLU A 492 10.72 23.41 21.58
C GLU A 492 10.12 22.21 22.34
N SER A 493 10.96 21.24 22.70
CA SER A 493 10.51 20.01 23.39
C SER A 493 10.48 20.19 24.90
N SER A 494 9.49 19.60 25.56
CA SER A 494 9.38 19.58 27.02
C SER A 494 8.72 18.27 27.46
N THR A 495 9.29 17.63 28.49
CA THR A 495 8.67 16.48 29.16
C THR A 495 7.66 16.91 30.23
N SER A 496 7.70 18.17 30.68
CA SER A 496 6.70 18.74 31.60
C SER A 496 5.39 19.00 30.86
N VAL A 497 4.29 18.55 31.46
CA VAL A 497 2.94 18.66 30.90
C VAL A 497 2.18 19.79 31.60
N ARG A 498 1.61 20.70 30.81
CA ARG A 498 0.81 21.83 31.29
C ARG A 498 -0.65 21.42 31.50
N ARG A 499 -1.23 20.71 30.53
CA ARG A 499 -2.64 20.31 30.55
C ARG A 499 -2.82 18.92 29.96
N VAL A 500 -3.70 18.14 30.56
CA VAL A 500 -4.18 16.86 30.02
C VAL A 500 -5.68 16.94 29.78
N PHE A 501 -6.09 16.49 28.61
CA PHE A 501 -7.49 16.23 28.30
C PHE A 501 -7.69 14.75 28.05
N ILE A 502 -8.66 14.14 28.72
CA ILE A 502 -9.04 12.74 28.55
C ILE A 502 -10.50 12.70 28.12
N ARG A 503 -10.81 12.02 27.02
CA ARG A 503 -12.18 11.69 26.65
C ARG A 503 -12.34 10.19 26.55
N VAL A 504 -13.38 9.66 27.18
CA VAL A 504 -13.77 8.25 27.08
C VAL A 504 -15.19 8.17 26.54
N THR A 505 -15.34 7.53 25.39
CA THR A 505 -16.61 7.28 24.71
C THR A 505 -16.95 5.80 24.83
N ALA A 506 -17.93 5.45 25.67
CA ALA A 506 -18.49 4.11 25.76
C ALA A 506 -19.67 3.95 24.78
N PHE A 507 -19.66 2.89 23.98
CA PHE A 507 -20.64 2.66 22.93
C PHE A 507 -21.21 1.24 22.96
N GLY A 508 -22.50 1.11 22.67
CA GLY A 508 -23.17 -0.16 22.41
C GLY A 508 -24.28 -0.49 23.40
N SER A 509 -24.85 -1.69 23.24
CA SER A 509 -26.06 -2.11 23.98
C SER A 509 -25.89 -2.15 25.51
N SER A 510 -24.67 -2.32 26.02
CA SER A 510 -24.37 -2.35 27.45
C SER A 510 -23.51 -1.17 27.92
N ALA A 511 -23.34 -0.14 27.09
CA ALA A 511 -22.60 1.06 27.48
C ALA A 511 -23.37 1.85 28.53
N ASN A 512 -22.66 2.34 29.54
CA ASN A 512 -23.21 3.14 30.64
C ASN A 512 -22.13 4.07 31.22
N GLU A 513 -22.54 5.02 32.06
CA GLU A 513 -21.66 6.03 32.64
C GLU A 513 -20.57 5.40 33.51
N ASN A 514 -20.92 4.45 34.38
CA ASN A 514 -19.96 3.72 35.22
C ASN A 514 -18.83 3.08 34.40
N MET A 515 -19.15 2.53 33.22
CA MET A 515 -18.15 1.97 32.31
C MET A 515 -17.22 3.06 31.78
N ALA A 516 -17.75 4.18 31.27
CA ALA A 516 -16.93 5.28 30.78
C ALA A 516 -16.03 5.85 31.91
N GLU A 517 -16.60 6.06 33.09
CA GLU A 517 -15.90 6.55 34.28
C GLU A 517 -14.81 5.58 34.78
N HIS A 518 -15.04 4.28 34.71
CA HIS A 518 -14.05 3.27 35.09
C HIS A 518 -12.80 3.35 34.21
N TYR A 519 -12.98 3.44 32.89
CA TYR A 519 -11.88 3.62 31.94
C TYR A 519 -11.20 4.99 32.09
N ALA A 520 -11.99 6.05 32.30
CA ALA A 520 -11.45 7.40 32.50
C ALA A 520 -10.62 7.49 33.79
N SER A 521 -11.05 6.82 34.86
CA SER A 521 -10.32 6.76 36.13
C SER A 521 -8.99 6.02 35.99
N ALA A 522 -8.96 4.91 35.24
CA ALA A 522 -7.73 4.18 34.96
C ALA A 522 -6.73 5.04 34.16
N LEU A 523 -7.20 5.73 33.12
CA LEU A 523 -6.37 6.66 32.33
C LEU A 523 -5.86 7.82 33.18
N LYS A 524 -6.72 8.42 34.01
CA LYS A 524 -6.36 9.53 34.91
C LYS A 524 -5.25 9.11 35.88
N LEU A 525 -5.36 7.91 36.45
CA LEU A 525 -4.35 7.36 37.36
C LEU A 525 -3.03 7.10 36.62
N ALA A 526 -3.06 6.44 35.46
CA ALA A 526 -1.87 6.15 34.68
C ALA A 526 -1.10 7.43 34.28
N VAL A 527 -1.82 8.44 33.81
CA VAL A 527 -1.24 9.74 33.43
C VAL A 527 -0.62 10.44 34.64
N ARG A 528 -1.32 10.52 35.79
CA ARG A 528 -0.77 11.14 37.02
C ARG A 528 0.50 10.46 37.51
N ASN A 529 0.56 9.14 37.40
CA ASN A 529 1.71 8.39 37.87
C ASN A 529 2.95 8.56 36.96
N THR A 530 2.75 9.07 35.74
CA THR A 530 3.78 9.08 34.70
C THR A 530 4.29 10.48 34.38
N PHE A 531 3.40 11.47 34.34
CA PHE A 531 3.72 12.82 33.91
C PHE A 531 3.73 13.81 35.07
N THR A 532 4.72 14.70 35.07
CA THR A 532 4.85 15.77 36.05
C THR A 532 4.24 17.07 35.51
N GLY A 533 3.47 17.74 36.37
CA GLY A 533 2.87 19.05 36.08
C GLY A 533 3.91 20.18 36.12
N VAL A 534 3.58 21.32 35.50
CA VAL A 534 4.31 22.57 35.71
C VAL A 534 3.90 23.14 37.07
N GLY A 535 4.79 23.10 38.06
CA GLY A 535 4.50 23.64 39.40
C GLY A 535 3.73 22.68 40.32
N GLU A 536 4.08 21.40 40.30
CA GLU A 536 3.55 20.27 41.11
C GLU A 536 2.13 19.77 40.75
N ASP A 537 1.18 20.64 40.37
CA ASP A 537 -0.19 20.21 40.03
C ASP A 537 -0.44 20.05 38.52
N LEU A 538 -0.81 18.84 38.09
CA LEU A 538 -1.20 18.54 36.72
C LEU A 538 -2.69 18.86 36.48
N VAL A 539 -2.98 19.84 35.63
CA VAL A 539 -4.36 20.20 35.26
C VAL A 539 -4.92 19.13 34.32
N MET A 540 -5.95 18.40 34.79
CA MET A 540 -6.59 17.32 34.03
C MET A 540 -8.08 17.58 33.86
N GLU A 541 -8.52 17.60 32.61
CA GLU A 541 -9.93 17.62 32.23
C GLU A 541 -10.34 16.23 31.72
N VAL A 542 -11.51 15.76 32.14
CA VAL A 542 -12.02 14.43 31.80
C VAL A 542 -13.46 14.55 31.32
N GLU A 543 -13.75 13.97 30.17
CA GLU A 543 -15.08 13.90 29.58
C GLU A 543 -15.48 12.45 29.33
N CYS A 544 -16.63 12.04 29.86
CA CYS A 544 -17.21 10.72 29.63
C CYS A 544 -18.43 10.87 28.73
N ILE A 545 -18.48 10.13 27.62
CA ILE A 545 -19.59 10.09 26.68
C ILE A 545 -20.14 8.68 26.62
N VAL A 546 -21.46 8.54 26.67
CA VAL A 546 -22.15 7.25 26.55
C VAL A 546 -23.12 7.31 25.38
N GLU A 547 -22.96 6.38 24.44
CA GLU A 547 -23.86 6.23 23.29
C GLU A 547 -24.50 4.84 23.31
N THR A 548 -25.79 4.79 23.64
CA THR A 548 -26.56 3.54 23.68
C THR A 548 -27.29 3.30 22.37
N THR A 549 -27.26 2.05 21.90
CA THR A 549 -27.97 1.65 20.68
C THR A 549 -29.42 1.30 21.03
N ALA A 550 -30.41 1.94 20.38
CA ALA A 550 -31.86 1.86 20.70
C ALA A 550 -32.54 0.48 20.59
N ALA A 551 -31.80 -0.64 20.56
CA ALA A 551 -32.35 -1.99 20.55
C ALA A 551 -32.96 -2.44 21.89
N THR A 552 -32.85 -1.65 22.95
CA THR A 552 -33.34 -1.99 24.31
C THR A 552 -34.75 -1.47 24.64
N ASN A 553 -35.41 -0.66 23.79
CA ASN A 553 -36.74 -0.10 24.10
C ASN A 553 -37.93 -0.65 23.29
N GLN A 554 -37.78 -1.73 22.51
CA GLN A 554 -38.92 -2.36 21.84
C GLN A 554 -39.31 -3.68 22.51
N LYS A 555 -40.47 -3.67 23.19
CA LYS A 555 -41.19 -4.85 23.70
C LYS A 555 -41.18 -5.97 22.65
N LYS A 556 -40.83 -7.17 23.09
CA LYS A 556 -40.84 -8.43 22.33
C LYS A 556 -42.08 -8.55 21.44
N LYS A 557 -41.91 -8.46 20.12
CA LYS A 557 -42.78 -9.12 19.15
C LYS A 557 -41.94 -9.74 18.03
N THR A 558 -42.03 -11.07 18.00
CA THR A 558 -41.94 -12.03 16.88
C THR A 558 -41.05 -11.71 15.66
N PHE A 559 -40.16 -12.68 15.42
CA PHE A 559 -39.37 -12.92 14.20
C PHE A 559 -38.36 -11.83 13.80
N ARG A 560 -37.07 -12.12 13.95
CA ARG A 560 -35.98 -11.34 13.32
C ARG A 560 -35.01 -12.28 12.61
N PRO A 561 -34.62 -11.99 11.35
CA PRO A 561 -33.44 -12.60 10.76
C PRO A 561 -32.21 -12.18 11.59
N HIS A 562 -31.15 -13.00 11.60
CA HIS A 562 -29.91 -12.73 12.32
C HIS A 562 -29.36 -11.32 12.01
N LYS A 563 -29.67 -10.34 12.87
CA LYS A 563 -28.94 -9.07 12.91
C LYS A 563 -27.67 -9.29 13.73
N PRO A 564 -26.49 -8.92 13.23
CA PRO A 564 -25.26 -8.99 14.02
C PRO A 564 -25.45 -8.18 15.31
N LYS A 565 -25.14 -8.78 16.46
CA LYS A 565 -25.13 -8.08 17.76
C LYS A 565 -24.04 -7.01 17.70
N GLU A 566 -24.41 -5.74 17.78
CA GLU A 566 -23.47 -4.63 17.98
C GLU A 566 -22.71 -4.87 19.29
N ARG A 567 -21.39 -4.98 19.21
CA ARG A 567 -20.52 -5.24 20.35
C ARG A 567 -20.31 -3.96 21.14
N THR A 568 -20.27 -4.07 22.46
CA THR A 568 -19.93 -2.95 23.33
C THR A 568 -18.43 -2.64 23.20
N ALA A 569 -18.10 -1.38 22.99
CA ALA A 569 -16.75 -0.90 22.79
C ALA A 569 -16.52 0.39 23.58
N VAL A 570 -15.24 0.68 23.86
CA VAL A 570 -14.80 1.91 24.48
C VAL A 570 -13.75 2.53 23.57
N SER A 571 -13.90 3.82 23.27
CA SER A 571 -12.87 4.64 22.64
C SER A 571 -12.31 5.61 23.68
N ALA A 572 -10.99 5.67 23.79
CA ALA A 572 -10.30 6.62 24.64
C ALA A 572 -9.45 7.56 23.79
N LEU A 573 -9.45 8.83 24.13
CA LEU A 573 -8.59 9.88 23.58
C LEU A 573 -7.88 10.56 24.73
N VAL A 574 -6.55 10.69 24.64
CA VAL A 574 -5.75 11.49 25.57
C VAL A 574 -4.98 12.52 24.77
N VAL A 575 -5.00 13.77 25.23
CA VAL A 575 -4.26 14.89 24.65
C VAL A 575 -3.40 15.52 25.74
N LEU A 576 -2.11 15.63 25.48
CA LEU A 576 -1.12 16.28 26.32
C LEU A 576 -0.71 17.60 25.67
N GLU A 577 -0.82 18.70 26.43
CA GLU A 577 -0.21 19.97 26.09
C GLU A 577 1.02 20.18 26.98
N THR A 578 2.21 20.33 26.38
CA THR A 578 3.46 20.48 27.12
C THR A 578 3.66 21.92 27.61
N ALA A 579 4.61 22.13 28.53
CA ALA A 579 5.00 23.46 29.00
C ALA A 579 5.46 24.40 27.86
N THR A 580 6.00 23.82 26.79
CA THR A 580 6.48 24.50 25.58
C THR A 580 5.44 24.49 24.45
N ASN A 581 4.16 24.31 24.80
CA ASN A 581 3.02 24.28 23.90
C ASN A 581 3.01 23.12 22.88
N GLY A 582 3.85 22.09 23.02
CA GLY A 582 3.73 20.86 22.24
C GLY A 582 2.34 20.23 22.43
N LEU A 583 1.80 19.59 21.39
CA LEU A 583 0.48 18.96 21.40
C LEU A 583 0.59 17.51 20.92
N ILE A 584 0.47 16.57 21.86
CA ILE A 584 0.59 15.14 21.58
C ILE A 584 -0.75 14.49 21.89
N SER A 585 -1.31 13.79 20.92
CA SER A 585 -2.56 13.07 21.07
C SER A 585 -2.43 11.59 20.75
N LEU A 586 -3.27 10.79 21.40
CA LEU A 586 -3.40 9.37 21.11
C LEU A 586 -4.85 8.95 21.33
N ASP A 587 -5.46 8.35 20.32
CA ASP A 587 -6.76 7.71 20.42
C ASP A 587 -6.70 6.20 20.20
N ARG A 588 -7.55 5.46 20.91
CA ARG A 588 -7.64 4.01 20.77
C ARG A 588 -9.04 3.51 21.07
N THR A 589 -9.56 2.67 20.18
CA THR A 589 -10.85 1.99 20.35
C THR A 589 -10.62 0.50 20.61
N VAL A 590 -11.26 -0.03 21.65
CA VAL A 590 -11.19 -1.45 22.05
C VAL A 590 -12.58 -2.02 22.32
N ASN A 591 -12.78 -3.30 22.04
CA ASN A 591 -13.95 -4.02 22.57
C ASN A 591 -13.72 -4.30 24.06
N VAL A 592 -14.77 -4.14 24.89
CA VAL A 592 -14.65 -4.33 26.35
C VAL A 592 -14.28 -5.75 26.78
N ASN A 593 -14.46 -6.73 25.88
CA ASN A 593 -14.06 -8.12 26.10
C ASN A 593 -12.61 -8.40 25.69
N GLU A 594 -11.97 -7.48 24.96
CA GLU A 594 -10.62 -7.66 24.41
C GLU A 594 -9.55 -6.93 25.25
N SER A 595 -9.93 -5.88 25.97
CA SER A 595 -9.02 -5.12 26.83
C SER A 595 -9.73 -4.61 28.06
N THR A 596 -9.08 -4.68 29.21
CA THR A 596 -9.56 -4.03 30.45
C THR A 596 -9.17 -2.55 30.46
N ALA A 597 -9.76 -1.79 31.39
CA ALA A 597 -9.45 -0.37 31.59
C ALA A 597 -7.96 -0.13 31.91
N SER A 598 -7.37 -0.95 32.80
CA SER A 598 -5.94 -0.86 33.14
C SER A 598 -5.06 -1.14 31.93
N ILE A 599 -5.33 -2.23 31.19
CA ILE A 599 -4.51 -2.58 30.02
C ILE A 599 -4.57 -1.48 28.96
N LEU A 600 -5.75 -0.90 28.71
CA LEU A 600 -5.89 0.22 27.78
C LEU A 600 -5.09 1.42 28.26
N ALA A 601 -5.23 1.78 29.54
CA ALA A 601 -4.54 2.92 30.14
C ALA A 601 -3.03 2.77 30.07
N ASP A 602 -2.49 1.60 30.45
CA ASP A 602 -1.06 1.31 30.44
C ASP A 602 -0.48 1.40 29.03
N GLN A 603 -1.18 0.84 28.03
CA GLN A 603 -0.74 0.87 26.64
C GLN A 603 -0.73 2.30 26.06
N MET A 604 -1.78 3.08 26.32
CA MET A 604 -1.85 4.46 25.85
C MET A 604 -0.80 5.34 26.54
N ASN A 605 -0.68 5.21 27.86
CA ASN A 605 0.26 5.96 28.66
C ASN A 605 1.72 5.64 28.30
N SER A 606 2.04 4.37 28.03
CA SER A 606 3.37 3.96 27.57
C SER A 606 3.75 4.63 26.26
N LYS A 607 2.83 4.68 25.28
CA LYS A 607 3.10 5.31 23.98
C LYS A 607 3.18 6.84 24.06
N LEU A 608 2.35 7.46 24.90
CA LEU A 608 2.44 8.91 25.18
C LEU A 608 3.78 9.28 25.83
N SER A 609 4.24 8.45 26.77
CA SER A 609 5.55 8.61 27.40
C SER A 609 6.68 8.48 26.39
N GLU A 610 6.62 7.48 25.49
CA GLU A 610 7.57 7.33 24.38
C GLU A 610 7.66 8.59 23.51
N TYR A 611 6.51 9.20 23.15
CA TYR A 611 6.51 10.45 22.38
C TYR A 611 7.17 11.60 23.13
N LEU A 612 6.83 11.83 24.39
CA LEU A 612 7.45 12.90 25.18
C LEU A 612 8.95 12.67 25.40
N GLN A 613 9.36 11.44 25.70
CA GLN A 613 10.76 11.08 25.91
C GLN A 613 11.59 11.17 24.62
N SER A 614 10.99 10.91 23.46
CA SER A 614 11.65 11.10 22.17
C SER A 614 12.01 12.58 21.91
N GLY A 615 11.25 13.50 22.53
CA GLY A 615 11.32 14.94 22.27
C GLY A 615 10.34 15.42 21.19
N ALA A 616 9.42 14.58 20.73
CA ALA A 616 8.38 14.98 19.78
C ALA A 616 7.48 16.07 20.39
N CYS A 617 7.13 17.08 19.60
CA CYS A 617 6.23 18.16 20.00
C CYS A 617 4.83 17.98 19.39
N VAL A 618 4.72 17.25 18.27
CA VAL A 618 3.45 16.95 17.59
C VAL A 618 3.45 15.48 17.16
N ASP A 619 2.35 14.77 17.40
CA ASP A 619 2.22 13.37 16.96
C ASP A 619 2.05 13.23 15.44
N GLU A 620 2.25 12.02 14.92
CA GLU A 620 2.22 11.78 13.47
C GLU A 620 0.88 12.13 12.80
N HIS A 621 -0.26 11.88 13.46
CA HIS A 621 -1.57 12.11 12.88
C HIS A 621 -1.92 13.60 12.85
N LEU A 622 -1.53 14.35 13.88
CA LEU A 622 -1.62 15.81 13.87
C LEU A 622 -0.72 16.40 12.78
N ALA A 623 0.52 15.92 12.66
CA ALA A 623 1.47 16.37 11.65
C ALA A 623 0.95 16.14 10.22
N ASP A 624 0.37 14.96 9.93
CA ASP A 624 -0.24 14.62 8.64
C ASP A 624 -1.27 15.66 8.16
N ASN A 625 -2.02 16.24 9.09
CA ASN A 625 -3.03 17.26 8.81
C ASN A 625 -2.43 18.67 8.76
N ALA A 626 -1.47 18.96 9.64
CA ALA A 626 -0.86 20.28 9.76
C ALA A 626 -0.11 20.69 8.50
N VAL A 627 0.63 19.77 7.85
CA VAL A 627 1.49 20.10 6.69
C VAL A 627 0.71 20.70 5.51
N VAL A 628 -0.56 20.34 5.36
CA VAL A 628 -1.44 20.94 4.33
C VAL A 628 -1.68 22.42 4.62
N LEU A 629 -1.90 22.79 5.90
CA LEU A 629 -2.08 24.19 6.29
C LEU A 629 -0.74 24.94 6.35
N MET A 630 0.35 24.29 6.77
CA MET A 630 1.68 24.89 6.74
C MET A 630 2.06 25.35 5.34
N ALA A 631 1.75 24.56 4.30
CA ALA A 631 2.01 24.91 2.92
C ALA A 631 1.19 26.10 2.41
N LEU A 632 0.02 26.36 3.01
CA LEU A 632 -0.86 27.49 2.68
C LEU A 632 -0.61 28.73 3.56
N ALA A 633 0.02 28.56 4.72
CA ALA A 633 0.28 29.62 5.68
C ALA A 633 1.30 30.64 5.19
N GLN A 634 1.26 31.85 5.77
CA GLN A 634 2.24 32.89 5.53
C GLN A 634 3.48 32.64 6.39
N GLY A 635 4.63 32.48 5.74
CA GLY A 635 5.92 32.30 6.39
C GLY A 635 6.27 30.83 6.69
N THR A 636 7.33 30.65 7.46
CA THR A 636 7.91 29.33 7.70
C THR A 636 7.34 28.67 8.95
N SER A 637 6.65 27.54 8.78
CA SER A 637 6.18 26.71 9.89
C SER A 637 7.17 25.59 10.21
N ARG A 638 7.31 25.23 11.49
CA ARG A 638 8.19 24.15 11.95
C ARG A 638 7.51 23.23 12.95
N LEU A 639 7.67 21.93 12.77
CA LEU A 639 7.16 20.91 13.70
C LEU A 639 8.26 19.91 14.04
N ARG A 640 8.46 19.60 15.32
CA ARG A 640 9.21 18.41 15.73
C ARG A 640 8.27 17.22 15.93
N VAL A 641 8.46 16.17 15.15
CA VAL A 641 7.60 14.97 15.09
C VAL A 641 8.41 13.70 15.41
N PRO A 642 7.77 12.54 15.65
CA PRO A 642 8.48 11.27 15.78
C PRO A 642 9.33 10.96 14.55
N CYS A 643 10.50 10.33 14.75
CA CYS A 643 11.37 9.92 13.63
C CYS A 643 10.68 8.87 12.76
N LYS A 644 11.17 8.68 11.54
CA LYS A 644 10.58 7.76 10.56
C LYS A 644 10.38 6.33 11.09
N ALA A 645 11.28 5.84 11.94
CA ALA A 645 11.17 4.49 12.51
C ALA A 645 10.02 4.33 13.53
N GLN A 646 9.54 5.42 14.11
CA GLN A 646 8.46 5.44 15.10
C GLN A 646 7.09 5.79 14.49
N ARG A 647 7.05 6.25 13.23
CA ARG A 647 5.81 6.53 12.49
C ARG A 647 5.19 5.24 11.95
N THR A 648 3.87 5.17 11.92
CA THR A 648 3.10 3.99 11.51
C THR A 648 2.77 3.97 10.01
N SER A 649 3.01 5.06 9.29
CA SER A 649 2.68 5.24 7.87
C SER A 649 3.61 6.23 7.16
N GLN A 650 3.52 6.30 5.83
CA GLN A 650 4.15 7.33 4.98
C GLN A 650 3.19 8.49 4.67
N HIS A 651 2.16 8.69 5.49
CA HIS A 651 1.15 9.73 5.30
C HIS A 651 1.77 11.13 5.27
N LEU A 652 2.68 11.41 6.20
CA LEU A 652 3.37 12.69 6.34
C LEU A 652 4.16 13.03 5.08
N GLU A 653 5.02 12.13 4.62
CA GLU A 653 5.84 12.32 3.43
C GLU A 653 4.96 12.52 2.19
N THR A 654 3.89 11.71 2.05
CA THR A 654 2.92 11.84 0.96
C THR A 654 2.25 13.22 0.97
N ALA A 655 1.85 13.72 2.14
CA ALA A 655 1.19 15.01 2.27
C ALA A 655 2.14 16.18 1.96
N LEU A 656 3.40 16.13 2.43
CA LEU A 656 4.42 17.13 2.13
C LEU A 656 4.71 17.23 0.63
N GLU A 657 4.91 16.09 -0.04
CA GLU A 657 5.21 16.06 -1.47
C GLU A 657 4.07 16.67 -2.30
N ILE A 658 2.83 16.25 -2.03
CA ILE A 658 1.65 16.75 -2.75
C ILE A 658 1.43 18.23 -2.47
N ALA A 659 1.59 18.65 -1.21
CA ALA A 659 1.43 20.04 -0.83
C ALA A 659 2.44 20.92 -1.58
N GLY A 660 3.72 20.56 -1.58
CA GLY A 660 4.75 21.30 -2.31
C GLY A 660 4.47 21.36 -3.82
N ARG A 661 4.03 20.26 -4.45
CA ARG A 661 3.69 20.25 -5.88
C ARG A 661 2.49 21.13 -6.22
N LEU A 662 1.42 21.09 -5.41
CA LEU A 662 0.18 21.82 -5.72
C LEU A 662 0.25 23.30 -5.33
N THR A 663 0.90 23.65 -4.22
CA THR A 663 0.99 25.05 -3.76
C THR A 663 2.23 25.77 -4.28
N GLY A 664 3.34 25.05 -4.47
CA GLY A 664 4.67 25.63 -4.71
C GLY A 664 5.47 25.89 -3.42
N ALA A 665 4.92 25.54 -2.25
CA ALA A 665 5.64 25.61 -0.97
C ALA A 665 6.89 24.73 -1.00
N THR A 666 7.98 25.21 -0.38
CA THR A 666 9.18 24.40 -0.17
C THR A 666 9.14 23.76 1.20
N TYR A 667 9.72 22.57 1.34
CA TYR A 667 9.80 21.91 2.62
C TYR A 667 11.12 21.19 2.83
N ARG A 668 11.48 21.00 4.10
CA ARG A 668 12.61 20.19 4.56
C ARG A 668 12.12 19.23 5.62
N LEU A 669 12.52 17.96 5.49
CA LEU A 669 12.31 16.94 6.51
C LEU A 669 13.68 16.48 7.01
N LEU A 670 14.06 16.93 8.19
CA LEU A 670 15.36 16.66 8.81
C LEU A 670 15.19 15.53 9.83
N GLU A 671 15.49 14.31 9.42
CA GLU A 671 15.45 13.14 10.31
C GLU A 671 16.59 13.20 11.34
N GLN A 672 16.27 12.91 12.60
CA GLN A 672 17.18 12.77 13.73
C GLN A 672 17.01 11.36 14.32
N GLU A 673 17.79 11.03 15.36
CA GLU A 673 17.78 9.69 15.95
C GLU A 673 16.41 9.29 16.52
N THR A 674 15.79 10.20 17.30
CA THR A 674 14.51 9.95 17.98
C THR A 674 13.34 10.76 17.42
N THR A 675 13.62 11.85 16.69
CA THR A 675 12.60 12.74 16.12
C THR A 675 12.92 13.13 14.69
N ALA A 676 12.06 13.92 14.06
CA ALA A 676 12.35 14.63 12.83
C ALA A 676 11.84 16.07 12.94
N ILE A 677 12.52 17.01 12.29
CA ILE A 677 12.05 18.39 12.15
C ILE A 677 11.51 18.58 10.74
N ILE A 678 10.23 18.92 10.66
CA ILE A 678 9.59 19.38 9.43
C ILE A 678 9.67 20.90 9.42
N GLU A 679 10.16 21.47 8.33
CA GLU A 679 10.07 22.88 8.04
C GLU A 679 9.34 23.06 6.71
N VAL A 680 8.33 23.92 6.66
CA VAL A 680 7.59 24.25 5.43
C VAL A 680 7.56 25.75 5.28
N ASP A 681 8.06 26.25 4.16
CA ASP A 681 7.91 27.65 3.77
C ASP A 681 6.62 27.81 2.97
N GLY A 682 5.60 28.30 3.66
CA GLY A 682 4.24 28.38 3.13
C GLY A 682 4.05 29.55 2.18
N VAL A 683 3.13 29.39 1.23
CA VAL A 683 2.94 30.36 0.13
C VAL A 683 2.17 31.62 0.53
N GLY A 684 1.64 31.70 1.76
CA GLY A 684 0.81 32.83 2.18
C GLY A 684 -0.47 32.96 1.36
N HIS A 685 -1.13 31.84 1.10
CA HIS A 685 -2.33 31.84 0.26
C HIS A 685 -3.43 32.68 0.92
N HIS A 686 -3.98 33.59 0.13
CA HIS A 686 -5.16 34.39 0.41
C HIS A 686 -6.12 34.22 -0.78
N ARG A 687 -7.40 34.52 -0.54
CA ARG A 687 -8.48 34.30 -1.52
C ARG A 687 -8.41 35.29 -2.67
#